data_AF-A0A292R3Z0-F1
#
_entry.id   AF-A0A292R3Z0-F1
#
_cell.length_a   1.000
_cell.length_b   1.000
_cell.length_c   1.000
_cell.angle_alpha   90.00
_cell.angle_beta   90.00
_cell.angle_gamma   90.00
#
_symmetry.space_group_name_H-M   'P 1'
#
loop_
_entity.id
_entity.type
_entity.pdbx_description
1 polymer ?
#
loop_
_entity_poly.entity_id
_entity_poly.type
_entity_poly.pdbx_seq_one_letter_code
_entity_poly.pdbx_strand_id
1 'polypeptide(L)'
;MKINKITPQLFSTQRINSKTQNNNNSLQTINYSYNPIAYQDYNINFTARLFRTPANFYEQPFNQSGMPETMKNYLFDDYEDRQNMPPAQMMKLVFDDINIADNIKDVKELYPDEPLFKNLKDAKDRKSRSGVLAEIAVMKQPDKTLFKNGKDDLGLYLVKKIYLEGKTLKEINKDFEKDISVYYKGLSPIQYETLSAYGIKYPNSAFWKSFTATREDFPYEYKPRKAVSPRATSIHTTNSTPQHRIEKKKFDDVKDWEIDKIADAMVKGKGNSDETKKRLRKSNIRDNESLNFVAKYMGEINSIVLDRMHVSDEMKSYFNSPDKMNKTQQEKFTNFWQNPEMNKLQSVLMKDTIKLFFNEYGVDGNNEDFQSLLEYAHTGIKEERKLPFDHDEKQVMYEELFKDFEEEETNITPKSSELLVEENIDIPKNPKLIIRPTTHEVIFDGDLQQTFIKNMEPQLKFLPDAFSKKYMNYFTQHPKATDKYLFSVVAEANIPEEYKDTILSSEEMDKITLNINEDFTKKFPFNALANNQALSETVLNMYPSHNKAAYAKMLALDTFRILAFIDKLGIKDFTPEQKARLNQKYHEYMTPIKSKDEINKINNMLVDYVTNFDENKAIYQKGSELNALGRLLAANIKDDPLLKKEFARELKYSKFVENYGGTPRILLDDNISDEVKQVKLQLMLEDFVTLNTGRLDHMFCSNAKNLDLIIRYDFPQLYNILKSQSIEMGFGY
;
A
#
# COMPACT_ATOMS: atom_id res chain seq x y z
N MET A 1 -38.08 12.50 -28.91
CA MET A 1 -36.64 12.84 -28.90
C MET A 1 -35.89 11.57 -28.52
N LYS A 2 -35.21 10.92 -29.47
CA LYS A 2 -34.58 9.60 -29.29
C LYS A 2 -33.08 9.72 -29.51
N ILE A 3 -32.33 9.31 -28.50
CA ILE A 3 -30.86 9.26 -28.46
C ILE A 3 -30.44 7.89 -29.02
N ASN A 4 -29.61 7.87 -30.06
CA ASN A 4 -29.01 6.66 -30.61
C ASN A 4 -27.56 6.49 -30.12
N LYS A 5 -27.25 5.27 -29.67
CA LYS A 5 -25.93 4.79 -29.24
C LYS A 5 -24.91 4.82 -30.39
N ILE A 6 -23.67 5.18 -30.07
CA ILE A 6 -22.49 4.98 -30.92
C ILE A 6 -21.83 3.67 -30.49
N THR A 7 -21.63 2.77 -31.45
CA THR A 7 -20.80 1.55 -31.32
C THR A 7 -19.58 1.71 -32.25
N PRO A 8 -18.35 1.40 -31.81
CA PRO A 8 -17.12 1.63 -32.59
C PRO A 8 -16.92 0.61 -33.72
N GLN A 9 -16.56 1.09 -34.92
CA GLN A 9 -16.17 0.26 -36.06
C GLN A 9 -14.68 -0.10 -35.99
N LEU A 10 -14.42 -1.41 -36.06
CA LEU A 10 -13.13 -2.04 -36.31
C LEU A 10 -12.68 -1.76 -37.76
N PHE A 11 -11.48 -1.21 -37.95
CA PHE A 11 -10.86 -1.12 -39.28
C PHE A 11 -10.07 -2.38 -39.60
N SER A 12 -10.46 -3.05 -40.68
CA SER A 12 -9.79 -4.23 -41.23
C SER A 12 -8.60 -3.82 -42.10
N THR A 13 -7.54 -4.62 -42.04
CA THR A 13 -6.40 -4.56 -42.96
C THR A 13 -6.75 -5.25 -44.28
N GLN A 14 -6.87 -4.51 -45.37
CA GLN A 14 -6.83 -5.07 -46.72
C GLN A 14 -5.44 -4.89 -47.33
N ARG A 15 -4.78 -6.03 -47.59
CA ARG A 15 -3.59 -6.14 -48.44
C ARG A 15 -4.01 -5.92 -49.90
N ILE A 16 -3.35 -4.99 -50.60
CA ILE A 16 -3.33 -4.97 -52.06
C ILE A 16 -1.87 -5.15 -52.50
N ASN A 17 -1.63 -6.27 -53.17
CA ASN A 17 -0.41 -6.52 -53.94
C ASN A 17 -0.56 -5.84 -55.32
N SER A 18 0.44 -5.08 -55.73
CA SER A 18 0.75 -4.91 -57.16
C SER A 18 2.26 -4.86 -57.36
N LYS A 19 2.72 -5.69 -58.28
CA LYS A 19 4.13 -5.85 -58.67
C LYS A 19 4.51 -4.82 -59.75
N THR A 20 5.83 -4.70 -59.89
CA THR A 20 6.64 -4.44 -61.10
C THR A 20 6.96 -3.00 -61.54
N GLN A 21 8.26 -2.71 -61.37
CA GLN A 21 9.28 -2.36 -62.39
C GLN A 21 9.70 -0.89 -62.60
N ASN A 22 11.03 -0.76 -62.62
CA ASN A 22 11.88 0.41 -62.75
C ASN A 22 11.78 1.09 -64.12
N ASN A 23 11.96 2.42 -64.14
CA ASN A 23 12.85 3.07 -65.11
C ASN A 23 13.32 4.44 -64.59
N ASN A 24 14.63 4.66 -64.66
CA ASN A 24 15.28 5.94 -64.44
C ASN A 24 15.09 6.82 -65.69
N ASN A 25 14.60 8.05 -65.53
CA ASN A 25 15.30 9.25 -65.99
C ASN A 25 14.63 10.54 -65.49
N SER A 26 15.51 11.45 -65.10
CA SER A 26 15.31 12.75 -64.49
C SER A 26 14.34 13.68 -65.23
N LEU A 27 13.40 14.29 -64.50
CA LEU A 27 12.98 15.69 -64.64
C LEU A 27 12.21 16.10 -63.37
N GLN A 28 12.42 17.35 -62.97
CA GLN A 28 12.09 17.96 -61.68
C GLN A 28 10.66 17.69 -61.20
N THR A 29 10.53 16.94 -60.11
CA THR A 29 9.33 16.95 -59.28
C THR A 29 9.63 17.72 -58.01
N ILE A 30 8.86 18.79 -57.79
CA ILE A 30 8.68 19.41 -56.48
C ILE A 30 8.19 18.29 -55.56
N ASN A 31 9.13 17.65 -54.87
CA ASN A 31 8.80 16.68 -53.84
C ASN A 31 8.13 17.47 -52.72
N TYR A 32 6.80 17.42 -52.67
CA TYR A 32 6.09 17.44 -51.41
C TYR A 32 6.63 16.27 -50.60
N SER A 33 7.75 16.50 -49.90
CA SER A 33 8.17 15.62 -48.83
C SER A 33 7.02 15.61 -47.85
N TYR A 34 6.35 14.48 -47.74
CA TYR A 34 5.48 14.17 -46.63
C TYR A 34 6.20 14.62 -45.35
N ASN A 35 5.71 15.70 -44.77
CA ASN A 35 6.27 16.30 -43.57
C ASN A 35 5.51 15.61 -42.42
N PRO A 36 6.08 14.57 -41.77
CA PRO A 36 5.43 14.03 -40.58
C PRO A 36 5.30 15.15 -39.56
N ILE A 37 4.15 15.21 -38.89
CA ILE A 37 3.77 16.24 -37.91
C ILE A 37 4.99 16.62 -37.05
N ALA A 38 5.57 17.79 -37.34
CA ALA A 38 6.71 18.32 -36.62
C ALA A 38 6.22 18.79 -35.24
N TYR A 39 6.87 18.32 -34.18
CA TYR A 39 6.63 18.87 -32.84
C TYR A 39 7.25 20.26 -32.80
N GLN A 40 6.40 21.29 -32.74
CA GLN A 40 6.84 22.68 -32.55
C GLN A 40 6.82 23.01 -31.06
N ASP A 41 7.97 23.38 -30.52
CA ASP A 41 8.07 23.97 -29.19
C ASP A 41 9.04 25.16 -29.28
N TYR A 42 8.59 26.36 -28.86
CA TYR A 42 9.35 27.64 -28.89
C TYR A 42 9.90 28.07 -30.28
N ASN A 43 9.12 27.98 -31.37
CA ASN A 43 9.55 28.35 -32.74
C ASN A 43 10.75 27.54 -33.30
N ILE A 44 11.10 26.41 -32.70
CA ILE A 44 12.14 25.50 -33.20
C ILE A 44 11.46 24.28 -33.83
N ASN A 45 11.80 23.99 -35.10
CA ASN A 45 11.24 22.87 -35.85
C ASN A 45 12.10 21.62 -35.60
N PHE A 46 11.61 20.66 -34.83
CA PHE A 46 12.28 19.36 -34.63
C PHE A 46 11.72 18.33 -35.62
N THR A 47 12.29 18.27 -36.83
CA THR A 47 12.04 17.13 -37.73
C THR A 47 12.93 15.96 -37.32
N ALA A 48 12.41 14.73 -37.37
CA ALA A 48 13.09 13.47 -37.03
C ALA A 48 14.30 13.12 -37.94
N ARG A 49 14.86 14.08 -38.69
CA ARG A 49 16.00 13.92 -39.60
C ARG A 49 17.05 15.04 -39.51
N LEU A 50 16.99 15.95 -38.53
CA LEU A 50 17.90 17.10 -38.46
C LEU A 50 19.36 16.71 -38.10
N PHE A 51 19.57 15.65 -37.36
CA PHE A 51 20.90 15.26 -36.85
C PHE A 51 21.38 13.96 -37.50
N ARG A 52 21.77 14.01 -38.77
CA ARG A 52 22.33 12.82 -39.48
C ARG A 52 23.75 12.46 -39.03
N THR A 53 24.47 13.43 -38.45
CA THR A 53 25.84 13.31 -37.94
C THR A 53 26.00 14.22 -36.71
N PRO A 54 27.01 13.99 -35.84
CA PRO A 54 27.32 14.92 -34.75
C PRO A 54 27.70 16.33 -35.25
N ALA A 55 28.31 16.45 -36.43
CA ALA A 55 28.65 17.75 -37.01
C ALA A 55 27.39 18.61 -37.22
N ASN A 56 26.33 18.02 -37.78
CA ASN A 56 25.04 18.71 -37.95
C ASN A 56 24.44 19.19 -36.61
N PHE A 57 24.73 18.49 -35.51
CA PHE A 57 24.30 18.90 -34.17
C PHE A 57 25.03 20.16 -33.72
N TYR A 58 26.35 20.21 -33.91
CA TYR A 58 27.16 21.37 -33.55
C TYR A 58 27.04 22.54 -34.53
N GLU A 59 26.58 22.33 -35.76
CA GLU A 59 26.35 23.41 -36.73
C GLU A 59 25.08 24.24 -36.41
N GLN A 60 24.15 23.72 -35.59
CA GLN A 60 22.92 24.46 -35.29
C GLN A 60 23.22 25.71 -34.44
N PRO A 61 22.76 26.92 -34.84
CA PRO A 61 23.06 28.16 -34.13
C PRO A 61 22.65 28.16 -32.65
N PHE A 62 21.53 27.50 -32.32
CA PHE A 62 21.06 27.38 -30.94
C PHE A 62 21.88 26.37 -30.11
N ASN A 63 22.53 25.39 -30.74
CA ASN A 63 23.44 24.48 -30.05
C ASN A 63 24.82 25.12 -29.84
N GLN A 64 25.33 25.86 -30.82
CA GLN A 64 26.60 26.61 -30.70
C GLN A 64 26.55 27.68 -29.60
N SER A 65 25.43 28.40 -29.51
CA SER A 65 25.24 29.46 -28.51
C SER A 65 24.78 28.93 -27.15
N GLY A 66 24.08 27.78 -27.12
CA GLY A 66 23.48 27.24 -25.91
C GLY A 66 24.30 26.16 -25.19
N MET A 67 25.36 25.63 -25.79
CA MET A 67 26.21 24.62 -25.16
C MET A 67 27.02 25.17 -23.97
N PRO A 68 27.38 24.34 -22.98
CA PRO A 68 28.25 24.75 -21.86
C PRO A 68 29.58 25.31 -22.35
N GLU A 69 30.13 26.33 -21.66
CA GLU A 69 31.32 27.04 -22.13
C GLU A 69 32.56 26.11 -22.14
N THR A 70 32.65 25.21 -21.17
CA THR A 70 33.70 24.17 -21.11
C THR A 70 33.67 23.26 -22.34
N MET A 71 32.46 22.89 -22.78
CA MET A 71 32.24 22.06 -23.96
C MET A 71 32.53 22.83 -25.25
N LYS A 72 32.15 24.10 -25.27
CA LYS A 72 32.36 25.04 -26.36
C LYS A 72 33.84 25.26 -26.63
N ASN A 73 34.61 25.61 -25.60
CA ASN A 73 36.05 25.83 -25.70
C ASN A 73 36.74 24.59 -26.25
N TYR A 74 36.44 23.41 -25.69
CA TYR A 74 37.01 22.16 -26.17
C TYR A 74 36.58 21.84 -27.62
N LEU A 75 35.33 22.09 -28.02
CA LEU A 75 34.91 21.88 -29.40
C LEU A 75 35.69 22.79 -30.37
N PHE A 76 35.82 24.08 -30.06
CA PHE A 76 36.42 25.07 -30.96
C PHE A 76 37.95 25.07 -30.98
N ASP A 77 38.61 24.51 -29.96
CA ASP A 77 40.07 24.28 -29.95
C ASP A 77 40.56 23.42 -31.12
N ASP A 78 39.73 22.49 -31.60
CA ASP A 78 40.01 21.65 -32.79
C ASP A 78 38.70 21.28 -33.49
N TYR A 79 37.97 22.30 -33.97
CA TYR A 79 36.62 22.15 -34.51
C TYR A 79 36.54 21.12 -35.64
N GLU A 80 37.50 21.15 -36.57
CA GLU A 80 37.53 20.27 -37.74
C GLU A 80 37.54 18.78 -37.38
N ASP A 81 38.24 18.43 -36.29
CA ASP A 81 38.25 17.08 -35.75
C ASP A 81 37.02 16.81 -34.88
N ARG A 82 36.81 17.66 -33.87
CA ARG A 82 35.91 17.42 -32.74
C ARG A 82 34.43 17.56 -33.10
N GLN A 83 34.08 18.22 -34.20
CA GLN A 83 32.69 18.27 -34.70
C GLN A 83 32.09 16.90 -35.00
N ASN A 84 32.92 15.87 -35.26
CA ASN A 84 32.45 14.52 -35.54
C ASN A 84 32.20 13.67 -34.27
N MET A 85 32.52 14.22 -33.09
CA MET A 85 32.35 13.54 -31.80
C MET A 85 30.89 13.58 -31.34
N PRO A 86 30.27 12.44 -30.98
CA PRO A 86 28.93 12.41 -30.40
C PRO A 86 28.77 13.39 -29.22
N PRO A 87 27.67 14.17 -29.15
CA PRO A 87 27.45 15.16 -28.09
C PRO A 87 27.51 14.58 -26.67
N ALA A 88 26.96 13.38 -26.47
CA ALA A 88 27.00 12.70 -25.17
C ALA A 88 28.43 12.34 -24.74
N GLN A 89 29.24 11.87 -25.69
CA GLN A 89 30.65 11.57 -25.44
C GLN A 89 31.44 12.84 -25.13
N MET A 90 31.20 13.90 -25.90
CA MET A 90 31.83 15.21 -25.72
C MET A 90 31.54 15.77 -24.33
N MET A 91 30.27 15.79 -23.92
CA MET A 91 29.85 16.30 -22.61
C MET A 91 30.49 15.49 -21.47
N LYS A 92 30.49 14.16 -21.55
CA LYS A 92 31.14 13.29 -20.57
C LYS A 92 32.64 13.56 -20.47
N LEU A 93 33.32 13.72 -21.60
CA LEU A 93 34.76 13.92 -21.68
C LEU A 93 35.19 15.27 -21.10
N VAL A 94 34.49 16.36 -21.43
CA VAL A 94 34.89 17.69 -20.93
C VAL A 94 34.62 17.88 -19.45
N PHE A 95 33.65 17.15 -18.90
CA PHE A 95 33.27 17.18 -17.48
C PHE A 95 33.86 16.01 -16.66
N ASP A 96 34.78 15.22 -17.22
CA ASP A 96 35.28 14.00 -16.57
C ASP A 96 35.99 14.27 -15.23
N ASP A 97 36.59 15.46 -15.05
CA ASP A 97 37.28 15.84 -13.80
C ASP A 97 36.32 15.86 -12.59
N ILE A 98 35.00 15.95 -12.81
CA ILE A 98 33.97 15.80 -11.74
C ILE A 98 34.08 14.43 -11.04
N ASN A 99 34.64 13.40 -11.70
CA ASN A 99 34.86 12.10 -11.07
C ASN A 99 35.89 12.15 -9.93
N ILE A 100 36.83 13.10 -10.00
CA ILE A 100 37.91 13.30 -9.02
C ILE A 100 37.42 14.14 -7.81
N ALA A 101 36.33 14.90 -7.96
CA ALA A 101 35.75 15.69 -6.88
C ALA A 101 35.17 14.80 -5.76
N ASP A 102 35.51 15.14 -4.51
CA ASP A 102 34.96 14.52 -3.30
C ASP A 102 33.69 15.22 -2.83
N ASN A 103 33.58 16.52 -3.09
CA ASN A 103 32.41 17.33 -2.76
C ASN A 103 32.09 18.37 -3.86
N ILE A 104 30.95 19.05 -3.71
CA ILE A 104 30.46 20.07 -4.67
C ILE A 104 31.39 21.29 -4.80
N LYS A 105 32.11 21.67 -3.73
CA LYS A 105 33.03 22.81 -3.79
C LYS A 105 34.23 22.49 -4.68
N ASP A 106 34.75 21.27 -4.62
CA ASP A 106 35.84 20.82 -5.48
C ASP A 106 35.44 20.93 -6.97
N VAL A 107 34.18 20.65 -7.32
CA VAL A 107 33.68 20.82 -8.70
C VAL A 107 33.83 22.27 -9.19
N LYS A 108 33.59 23.25 -8.31
CA LYS A 108 33.73 24.66 -8.64
C LYS A 108 35.20 25.06 -8.81
N GLU A 109 36.11 24.43 -8.08
CA GLU A 109 37.56 24.66 -8.21
C GLU A 109 38.13 24.02 -9.48
N LEU A 110 37.61 22.85 -9.87
CA LEU A 110 38.01 22.15 -11.10
C LEU A 110 37.55 22.88 -12.37
N TYR A 111 36.44 23.63 -12.29
CA TYR A 111 35.84 24.35 -13.41
C TYR A 111 35.57 25.82 -13.06
N PRO A 112 36.62 26.64 -12.82
CA PRO A 112 36.48 28.01 -12.36
C PRO A 112 35.79 28.91 -13.39
N ASP A 113 35.98 28.61 -14.68
CA ASP A 113 35.48 29.41 -15.80
C ASP A 113 34.10 28.97 -16.31
N GLU A 114 33.50 27.90 -15.75
CA GLU A 114 32.20 27.38 -16.18
C GLU A 114 31.04 28.15 -15.51
N PRO A 115 30.25 28.96 -16.25
CA PRO A 115 29.18 29.77 -15.66
C PRO A 115 28.09 28.93 -14.97
N LEU A 116 27.88 27.68 -15.41
CA LEU A 116 26.90 26.77 -14.83
C LEU A 116 27.25 26.36 -13.39
N PHE A 117 28.54 26.38 -13.01
CA PHE A 117 29.01 25.96 -11.69
C PHE A 117 29.29 27.11 -10.72
N LYS A 118 29.22 28.37 -11.19
CA LYS A 118 29.48 29.58 -10.39
C LYS A 118 28.69 29.64 -9.07
N ASN A 119 27.45 29.17 -9.11
CA ASN A 119 26.48 29.27 -8.00
C ASN A 119 26.29 27.97 -7.21
N LEU A 120 27.14 26.95 -7.40
CA LEU A 120 27.03 25.70 -6.64
C LEU A 120 27.21 25.94 -5.14
N LYS A 121 26.37 25.30 -4.32
CA LYS A 121 26.35 25.44 -2.85
C LYS A 121 26.34 24.09 -2.15
N ASP A 122 27.06 24.00 -1.04
CA ASP A 122 27.14 22.81 -0.18
C ASP A 122 25.90 22.67 0.73
N ALA A 123 25.67 21.48 1.28
CA ALA A 123 24.52 21.11 2.11
C ALA A 123 24.48 21.85 3.44
N LYS A 124 25.64 22.24 3.97
CA LYS A 124 25.78 22.95 5.24
C LYS A 124 25.29 24.41 5.18
N ASP A 125 25.23 25.00 3.99
CA ASP A 125 24.88 26.42 3.79
C ASP A 125 23.38 26.65 3.55
N ARG A 126 22.51 25.69 3.95
CA ARG A 126 21.10 25.65 3.53
C ARG A 126 20.10 25.79 4.67
N LYS A 127 19.03 26.55 4.40
CA LYS A 127 17.79 26.59 5.20
C LYS A 127 16.63 26.07 4.35
N SER A 128 16.58 24.77 4.03
CA SER A 128 15.39 24.19 3.36
C SER A 128 14.35 23.81 4.41
N ARG A 129 13.14 24.39 4.32
CA ARG A 129 12.03 24.12 5.25
C ARG A 129 11.15 22.93 4.84
N SER A 130 11.35 22.34 3.66
CA SER A 130 10.56 21.21 3.12
C SER A 130 11.28 20.49 1.96
N GLY A 131 10.81 19.27 1.62
CA GLY A 131 11.27 18.45 0.49
C GLY A 131 12.36 17.43 0.83
N VAL A 132 12.92 16.77 -0.20
CA VAL A 132 13.94 15.69 -0.09
C VAL A 132 15.13 16.08 0.79
N LEU A 133 15.54 17.34 0.73
CA LEU A 133 16.64 17.87 1.55
C LEU A 133 16.34 17.89 3.04
N ALA A 134 15.09 18.23 3.41
CA ALA A 134 14.65 18.21 4.80
C ALA A 134 14.47 16.77 5.30
N GLU A 135 13.94 15.88 4.45
CA GLU A 135 13.80 14.46 4.76
C GLU A 135 15.17 13.79 4.98
N ILE A 136 16.17 14.06 4.12
CA ILE A 136 17.54 13.56 4.32
C ILE A 136 18.14 14.07 5.62
N ALA A 137 17.92 15.34 5.96
CA ALA A 137 18.43 15.91 7.21
C ALA A 137 17.79 15.24 8.45
N VAL A 138 16.50 14.92 8.39
CA VAL A 138 15.76 14.24 9.47
C VAL A 138 16.14 12.76 9.58
N MET A 139 16.35 12.09 8.45
CA MET A 139 16.71 10.66 8.40
C MET A 139 18.20 10.40 8.59
N LYS A 140 19.03 11.45 8.72
CA LYS A 140 20.47 11.32 8.81
C LYS A 140 20.89 10.53 10.05
N GLN A 141 21.53 9.40 9.84
CA GLN A 141 22.15 8.60 10.91
C GLN A 141 23.68 8.72 10.84
N PRO A 142 24.40 8.75 11.98
CA PRO A 142 25.86 9.00 12.01
C PRO A 142 26.69 7.99 11.20
N ASP A 143 26.24 6.74 11.15
CA ASP A 143 27.00 5.62 10.56
C ASP A 143 26.39 5.08 9.26
N LYS A 144 25.37 5.75 8.70
CA LYS A 144 24.64 5.28 7.51
C LYS A 144 24.67 6.28 6.37
N THR A 145 25.03 5.77 5.20
CA THR A 145 25.22 6.58 4.01
C THR A 145 23.96 6.70 3.16
N LEU A 146 23.79 7.83 2.49
CA LEU A 146 22.61 8.16 1.68
C LEU A 146 22.47 7.20 0.48
N PHE A 147 23.59 6.87 -0.17
CA PHE A 147 23.62 6.00 -1.34
C PHE A 147 24.23 4.64 -1.00
N LYS A 148 23.80 3.60 -1.72
CA LYS A 148 24.30 2.22 -1.58
C LYS A 148 25.81 2.09 -1.78
N ASN A 149 26.42 3.04 -2.49
CA ASN A 149 27.86 3.06 -2.77
C ASN A 149 28.70 3.68 -1.63
N GLY A 150 28.10 4.01 -0.49
CA GLY A 150 28.83 4.57 0.64
C GLY A 150 29.05 6.09 0.59
N LYS A 151 28.43 6.80 -0.36
CA LYS A 151 28.54 8.27 -0.47
C LYS A 151 27.30 8.98 0.07
N ASP A 152 27.51 10.21 0.55
CA ASP A 152 26.47 11.04 1.18
C ASP A 152 26.16 12.34 0.46
N ASP A 153 27.01 12.75 -0.49
CA ASP A 153 26.83 14.03 -1.18
C ASP A 153 25.79 13.90 -2.31
N LEU A 154 24.53 14.20 -1.97
CA LEU A 154 23.43 14.26 -2.93
C LEU A 154 23.68 15.27 -4.06
N GLY A 155 24.35 16.39 -3.82
CA GLY A 155 24.54 17.37 -4.88
C GLY A 155 25.66 16.98 -5.83
N LEU A 156 26.73 16.35 -5.34
CA LEU A 156 27.73 15.75 -6.21
C LEU A 156 27.11 14.63 -7.06
N TYR A 157 26.22 13.81 -6.47
CA TYR A 157 25.45 12.81 -7.22
C TYR A 157 24.63 13.46 -8.35
N LEU A 158 23.90 14.54 -8.05
CA LEU A 158 23.09 15.26 -9.02
C LEU A 158 23.92 15.87 -10.16
N VAL A 159 25.05 16.50 -9.83
CA VAL A 159 25.97 17.05 -10.83
C VAL A 159 26.50 15.94 -11.75
N LYS A 160 26.91 14.79 -11.20
CA LYS A 160 27.37 13.63 -11.99
C LYS A 160 26.29 13.12 -12.94
N LYS A 161 25.05 12.96 -12.46
CA LYS A 161 23.94 12.49 -13.30
C LYS A 161 23.57 13.46 -14.43
N ILE A 162 23.67 14.76 -14.21
CA ILE A 162 23.36 15.77 -15.25
C ILE A 162 24.51 15.92 -16.25
N TYR A 163 25.75 16.08 -15.77
CA TYR A 163 26.88 16.50 -16.61
C TYR A 163 27.73 15.35 -17.16
N LEU A 164 27.79 14.19 -16.50
CA LEU A 164 28.48 13.01 -17.02
C LEU A 164 27.55 12.05 -17.75
N GLU A 165 26.33 11.88 -17.23
CA GLU A 165 25.36 10.92 -17.79
C GLU A 165 24.29 11.57 -18.69
N GLY A 166 24.16 12.90 -18.69
CA GLY A 166 23.22 13.59 -19.57
C GLY A 166 21.75 13.32 -19.24
N LYS A 167 21.42 13.06 -17.97
CA LYS A 167 20.08 12.62 -17.54
C LYS A 167 19.13 13.76 -17.23
N THR A 168 17.87 13.58 -17.61
CA THR A 168 16.76 14.47 -17.25
C THR A 168 16.30 14.21 -15.81
N LEU A 169 15.57 15.16 -15.20
CA LEU A 169 15.06 15.01 -13.83
C LEU A 169 14.22 13.73 -13.63
N LYS A 170 13.43 13.34 -14.65
CA LYS A 170 12.63 12.11 -14.61
C LYS A 170 13.50 10.85 -14.55
N GLU A 171 14.64 10.86 -15.22
CA GLU A 171 15.58 9.73 -15.24
C GLU A 171 16.41 9.69 -13.97
N ILE A 172 16.81 10.86 -13.48
CA ILE A 172 17.48 11.01 -12.19
C ILE A 172 16.60 10.45 -11.07
N ASN A 173 15.29 10.71 -11.07
CA ASN A 173 14.40 10.14 -10.05
C ASN A 173 14.30 8.60 -10.11
N LYS A 174 14.28 8.02 -11.31
CA LYS A 174 14.29 6.56 -11.47
C LYS A 174 15.60 5.93 -10.99
N ASP A 175 16.72 6.59 -11.24
CA ASP A 175 18.02 6.17 -10.73
C ASP A 175 18.13 6.37 -9.22
N PHE A 176 17.65 7.49 -8.72
CA PHE A 176 17.69 7.86 -7.30
C PHE A 176 16.95 6.83 -6.44
N GLU A 177 15.75 6.38 -6.86
CA GLU A 177 15.02 5.30 -6.20
C GLU A 177 15.79 3.98 -6.12
N LYS A 178 16.69 3.72 -7.08
CA LYS A 178 17.51 2.50 -7.13
C LYS A 178 18.83 2.64 -6.38
N ASP A 179 19.44 3.80 -6.45
CA ASP A 179 20.78 4.09 -5.94
C ASP A 179 20.76 4.42 -4.44
N ILE A 180 19.60 4.84 -3.92
CA ILE A 180 19.42 5.18 -2.51
C ILE A 180 19.59 3.98 -1.60
N SER A 181 20.24 4.21 -0.46
CA SER A 181 20.47 3.21 0.57
C SER A 181 19.15 2.76 1.21
N VAL A 182 19.12 1.54 1.73
CA VAL A 182 17.94 0.95 2.37
C VAL A 182 17.47 1.79 3.57
N TYR A 183 18.41 2.47 4.24
CA TYR A 183 18.15 3.34 5.40
C TYR A 183 17.43 4.66 5.05
N TYR A 184 17.50 5.08 3.78
CA TYR A 184 16.85 6.31 3.29
C TYR A 184 15.71 5.97 2.31
N LYS A 185 15.17 4.74 2.35
CA LYS A 185 14.10 4.32 1.43
C LYS A 185 12.79 5.05 1.78
N GLY A 186 12.20 5.71 0.78
CA GLY A 186 10.96 6.48 0.95
C GLY A 186 11.15 8.00 0.94
N LEU A 187 12.33 8.49 0.54
CA LEU A 187 12.49 9.90 0.20
C LEU A 187 11.59 10.30 -0.96
N SER A 188 11.08 11.53 -0.89
CA SER A 188 10.39 12.20 -1.98
C SER A 188 11.25 12.23 -3.25
N PRO A 189 10.63 12.32 -4.43
CA PRO A 189 11.37 12.50 -5.67
C PRO A 189 12.09 13.87 -5.68
N ILE A 190 13.24 13.92 -6.33
CA ILE A 190 14.01 15.14 -6.55
C ILE A 190 13.20 16.07 -7.46
N GLN A 191 13.01 17.31 -7.01
CA GLN A 191 12.31 18.36 -7.75
C GLN A 191 13.30 19.44 -8.22
N TYR A 192 12.84 20.36 -9.08
CA TYR A 192 13.70 21.46 -9.59
C TYR A 192 14.12 22.41 -8.46
N GLU A 193 13.32 22.53 -7.41
CA GLU A 193 13.57 23.25 -6.18
C GLU A 193 14.81 22.67 -5.46
N THR A 194 14.97 21.34 -5.46
CA THR A 194 16.15 20.67 -4.94
C THR A 194 17.38 21.07 -5.73
N LEU A 195 17.34 21.01 -7.08
CA LEU A 195 18.44 21.45 -7.94
C LEU A 195 18.80 22.92 -7.69
N SER A 196 17.79 23.79 -7.61
CA SER A 196 17.94 25.22 -7.34
C SER A 196 18.58 25.49 -5.98
N ALA A 197 18.24 24.71 -4.94
CA ALA A 197 18.84 24.81 -3.61
C ALA A 197 20.34 24.48 -3.60
N TYR A 198 20.77 23.54 -4.45
CA TYR A 198 22.19 23.26 -4.71
C TYR A 198 22.85 24.27 -5.66
N GLY A 199 22.07 25.17 -6.28
CA GLY A 199 22.54 26.08 -7.33
C GLY A 199 22.84 25.38 -8.66
N ILE A 200 22.40 24.13 -8.83
CA ILE A 200 22.60 23.33 -10.03
C ILE A 200 21.61 23.81 -11.10
N LYS A 201 22.13 24.08 -12.30
CA LYS A 201 21.33 24.49 -13.46
C LYS A 201 21.50 23.48 -14.57
N TYR A 202 20.49 23.30 -15.40
CA TYR A 202 20.69 22.63 -16.68
C TYR A 202 21.38 23.58 -17.67
N PRO A 203 22.05 23.05 -18.71
CA PRO A 203 22.48 23.83 -19.88
C PRO A 203 21.30 24.59 -20.51
N ASN A 204 21.59 25.49 -21.46
CA ASN A 204 20.55 26.27 -22.14
C ASN A 204 19.41 25.37 -22.65
N SER A 205 18.16 25.78 -22.47
CA SER A 205 16.99 24.96 -22.76
C SER A 205 16.92 24.47 -24.21
N ALA A 206 17.37 25.27 -25.18
CA ALA A 206 17.37 24.88 -26.59
C ALA A 206 18.41 23.77 -26.85
N PHE A 207 19.64 23.97 -26.36
CA PHE A 207 20.70 22.96 -26.42
C PHE A 207 20.31 21.68 -25.67
N TRP A 208 19.77 21.79 -24.45
CA TRP A 208 19.43 20.64 -23.62
C TRP A 208 18.32 19.77 -24.23
N LYS A 209 17.29 20.39 -24.83
CA LYS A 209 16.24 19.65 -25.57
C LYS A 209 16.82 18.94 -26.79
N SER A 210 17.68 19.61 -27.55
CA SER A 210 18.37 19.01 -28.69
C SER A 210 19.23 17.82 -28.25
N PHE A 211 20.04 18.01 -27.20
CA PHE A 211 20.97 17.01 -26.67
C PHE A 211 20.24 15.75 -26.18
N THR A 212 19.21 15.92 -25.36
CA THR A 212 18.43 14.79 -24.81
C THR A 212 17.68 14.00 -25.89
N ALA A 213 17.25 14.67 -26.97
CA ALA A 213 16.62 14.00 -28.11
C ALA A 213 17.61 13.16 -28.93
N THR A 214 18.88 13.59 -29.04
CA THR A 214 19.87 12.97 -29.94
C THR A 214 20.94 12.15 -29.25
N ARG A 215 20.97 12.10 -27.92
CA ARG A 215 22.06 11.45 -27.16
C ARG A 215 22.18 9.94 -27.44
N GLU A 216 21.09 9.29 -27.85
CA GLU A 216 21.03 7.85 -28.18
C GLU A 216 21.18 7.57 -29.69
N ASP A 217 21.18 8.62 -30.53
CA ASP A 217 21.21 8.49 -31.99
C ASP A 217 22.61 8.13 -32.54
N PHE A 218 23.66 8.29 -31.74
CA PHE A 218 25.06 8.09 -32.13
C PHE A 218 25.72 6.96 -31.31
N PRO A 219 25.52 5.68 -31.66
CA PRO A 219 25.95 4.52 -30.85
C PRO A 219 27.44 4.16 -30.99
N TYR A 220 28.29 5.05 -31.50
CA TYR A 220 29.72 4.81 -31.71
C TYR A 220 30.58 5.71 -30.83
N GLU A 221 31.81 5.30 -30.55
CA GLU A 221 32.79 6.08 -29.78
C GLU A 221 33.81 6.73 -30.73
N TYR A 222 33.94 8.06 -30.66
CA TYR A 222 34.86 8.84 -31.47
C TYR A 222 36.17 9.10 -30.73
N LYS A 223 37.32 8.85 -31.36
CA LYS A 223 38.64 9.10 -30.76
C LYS A 223 39.26 10.37 -31.34
N PRO A 224 39.43 11.46 -30.57
CA PRO A 224 40.00 12.71 -31.07
C PRO A 224 41.49 12.54 -31.37
N ARG A 225 42.00 13.29 -32.36
CA ARG A 225 43.42 13.30 -32.75
C ARG A 225 44.34 13.87 -31.66
N LYS A 226 43.82 14.76 -30.81
CA LYS A 226 44.52 15.34 -29.66
C LYS A 226 43.87 14.88 -28.37
N ALA A 227 44.67 14.28 -27.47
CA ALA A 227 44.22 13.92 -26.13
C ALA A 227 43.86 15.17 -25.32
N VAL A 228 42.91 15.01 -24.39
CA VAL A 228 42.51 16.06 -23.44
C VAL A 228 43.65 16.28 -22.46
N SER A 229 44.09 17.52 -22.28
CA SER A 229 45.00 17.86 -21.18
C SER A 229 44.21 17.87 -19.87
N PRO A 230 44.58 17.07 -18.86
CA PRO A 230 43.92 17.10 -17.56
C PRO A 230 44.10 18.48 -16.91
N ARG A 231 43.02 19.02 -16.32
CA ARG A 231 42.97 20.41 -15.83
C ARG A 231 43.51 20.59 -14.40
N ALA A 232 43.84 19.54 -13.65
CA ALA A 232 44.48 19.67 -12.33
C ALA A 232 45.29 18.43 -11.91
N THR A 233 46.54 18.65 -11.53
CA THR A 233 47.46 17.71 -10.87
C THR A 233 47.81 18.24 -9.48
N SER A 234 46.84 18.35 -8.59
CA SER A 234 47.07 18.59 -7.15
C SER A 234 45.74 18.67 -6.42
N ILE A 235 45.45 17.74 -5.51
CA ILE A 235 44.85 17.94 -4.19
C ILE A 235 44.65 16.55 -3.52
N HIS A 236 45.37 16.36 -2.40
CA HIS A 236 45.28 15.35 -1.32
C HIS A 236 45.42 13.84 -1.59
N THR A 237 46.68 13.38 -1.53
CA THR A 237 47.06 12.20 -0.74
C THR A 237 46.93 12.52 0.76
N THR A 238 46.15 11.74 1.52
CA THR A 238 46.50 11.28 2.88
C THR A 238 45.46 10.31 3.48
N ASN A 239 46.00 9.21 4.01
CA ASN A 239 45.49 8.34 5.08
C ASN A 239 44.27 7.44 4.79
N SER A 240 44.59 6.29 4.22
CA SER A 240 43.79 5.06 4.25
C SER A 240 43.47 4.63 5.69
N THR A 241 42.21 4.67 6.06
CA THR A 241 41.65 3.84 7.15
C THR A 241 41.06 2.59 6.47
N PRO A 242 41.15 1.37 7.05
CA PRO A 242 40.84 0.15 6.32
C PRO A 242 39.37 0.14 5.89
N GLN A 243 39.11 0.27 4.60
CA GLN A 243 37.78 0.03 4.04
C GLN A 243 37.47 -1.45 4.22
N HIS A 244 36.41 -1.76 4.98
CA HIS A 244 35.72 -3.03 4.85
C HIS A 244 35.28 -3.16 3.39
N ARG A 245 35.95 -4.04 2.63
CA ARG A 245 35.45 -4.50 1.35
C ARG A 245 34.11 -5.19 1.62
N ILE A 246 33.03 -4.64 1.09
CA ILE A 246 31.76 -5.36 1.00
C ILE A 246 32.03 -6.52 0.04
N GLU A 247 32.04 -7.74 0.58
CA GLU A 247 32.17 -8.95 -0.21
C GLU A 247 30.93 -9.08 -1.11
N LYS A 248 31.16 -9.25 -2.42
CA LYS A 248 30.07 -9.52 -3.37
C LYS A 248 29.41 -10.84 -2.98
N LYS A 249 28.08 -10.89 -2.86
CA LYS A 249 27.38 -12.16 -2.60
C LYS A 249 27.42 -13.01 -3.87
N LYS A 250 27.45 -14.32 -3.69
CA LYS A 250 27.76 -15.27 -4.76
C LYS A 250 26.73 -15.27 -5.91
N PHE A 251 25.46 -14.98 -5.62
CA PHE A 251 24.36 -15.00 -6.58
C PHE A 251 23.77 -13.61 -6.89
N ASP A 252 24.49 -12.52 -6.58
CA ASP A 252 24.03 -11.14 -6.84
C ASP A 252 23.82 -10.84 -8.33
N ASP A 253 24.46 -11.59 -9.22
CA ASP A 253 24.39 -11.41 -10.67
C ASP A 253 23.24 -12.21 -11.34
N VAL A 254 22.49 -13.03 -10.59
CA VAL A 254 21.38 -13.86 -11.12
C VAL A 254 20.17 -12.98 -11.42
N LYS A 255 19.68 -13.04 -12.66
CA LYS A 255 18.59 -12.15 -13.11
C LYS A 255 17.22 -12.74 -12.75
N ASP A 256 16.25 -11.85 -12.50
CA ASP A 256 14.87 -12.24 -12.17
C ASP A 256 14.21 -13.20 -13.17
N TRP A 257 14.49 -13.05 -14.46
CA TRP A 257 13.94 -13.94 -15.50
C TRP A 257 14.57 -15.34 -15.48
N GLU A 258 15.78 -15.50 -14.92
CA GLU A 258 16.42 -16.80 -14.72
C GLU A 258 15.75 -17.52 -13.56
N ILE A 259 15.48 -16.80 -12.48
CA ILE A 259 14.71 -17.29 -11.32
C ILE A 259 13.29 -17.72 -11.76
N ASP A 260 12.64 -16.93 -12.62
CA ASP A 260 11.32 -17.27 -13.18
C ASP A 260 11.34 -18.61 -13.94
N LYS A 261 12.38 -18.84 -14.75
CA LYS A 261 12.51 -20.11 -15.49
C LYS A 261 12.83 -21.29 -14.57
N ILE A 262 13.59 -21.07 -13.50
CA ILE A 262 13.92 -22.10 -12.50
C ILE A 262 12.65 -22.48 -11.73
N ALA A 263 11.89 -21.50 -11.23
CA ALA A 263 10.62 -21.72 -10.54
C ALA A 263 9.61 -22.46 -11.43
N ASP A 264 9.47 -22.04 -12.69
CA ASP A 264 8.60 -22.71 -13.67
C ASP A 264 9.01 -24.17 -13.93
N ALA A 265 10.31 -24.45 -13.98
CA ALA A 265 10.82 -25.82 -14.16
C ALA A 265 10.57 -26.69 -12.93
N MET A 266 10.63 -26.11 -11.72
CA MET A 266 10.32 -26.79 -10.46
C MET A 266 8.84 -27.12 -10.33
N VAL A 267 7.95 -26.18 -10.65
CA VAL A 267 6.50 -26.42 -10.66
C VAL A 267 6.12 -27.48 -11.70
N LYS A 268 6.69 -27.40 -12.92
CA LYS A 268 6.44 -28.38 -13.99
C LYS A 268 7.08 -29.76 -13.74
N GLY A 269 8.01 -29.86 -12.79
CA GLY A 269 8.61 -31.11 -12.34
C GLY A 269 7.74 -31.90 -11.36
N LYS A 270 6.58 -31.35 -10.95
CA LYS A 270 5.54 -32.02 -10.14
C LYS A 270 6.06 -32.74 -8.90
N GLY A 271 7.06 -32.15 -8.23
CA GLY A 271 7.65 -32.71 -7.02
C GLY A 271 8.54 -33.95 -7.23
N ASN A 272 8.84 -34.33 -8.47
CA ASN A 272 9.82 -35.37 -8.76
C ASN A 272 11.21 -34.73 -8.99
N SER A 273 12.19 -35.08 -8.15
CA SER A 273 13.56 -34.56 -8.24
C SER A 273 14.22 -34.84 -9.60
N ASP A 274 14.01 -36.04 -10.16
CA ASP A 274 14.62 -36.45 -11.42
C ASP A 274 13.93 -35.81 -12.64
N GLU A 275 12.61 -35.65 -12.60
CA GLU A 275 11.87 -34.95 -13.64
C GLU A 275 12.20 -33.46 -13.65
N THR A 276 12.33 -32.85 -12.47
CA THR A 276 12.74 -31.45 -12.29
C THR A 276 14.15 -31.22 -12.82
N LYS A 277 15.11 -32.09 -12.50
CA LYS A 277 16.49 -32.02 -13.05
C LYS A 277 16.50 -32.16 -14.58
N LYS A 278 15.67 -33.03 -15.15
CA LYS A 278 15.51 -33.16 -16.63
C LYS A 278 14.92 -31.90 -17.26
N ARG A 279 13.98 -31.22 -16.59
CA ARG A 279 13.33 -29.98 -17.06
C ARG A 279 14.27 -28.77 -16.95
N LEU A 280 15.03 -28.67 -15.85
CA LEU A 280 16.05 -27.65 -15.66
C LEU A 280 17.15 -27.74 -16.74
N ARG A 281 17.62 -28.94 -17.07
CA ARG A 281 18.58 -29.17 -18.18
C ARG A 281 18.03 -28.81 -19.57
N LYS A 282 16.71 -28.80 -19.75
CA LYS A 282 16.06 -28.39 -21.01
C LYS A 282 15.78 -26.89 -21.09
N SER A 283 15.88 -26.17 -19.96
CA SER A 283 15.75 -24.72 -19.95
C SER A 283 17.08 -24.12 -20.44
N ASN A 284 17.06 -23.31 -21.51
CA ASN A 284 18.23 -22.60 -22.08
C ASN A 284 18.74 -21.51 -21.11
N ILE A 285 19.09 -21.87 -19.88
CA ILE A 285 19.68 -20.99 -18.86
C ILE A 285 21.20 -21.14 -18.98
N ARG A 286 21.91 -20.01 -19.11
CA ARG A 286 23.36 -19.97 -19.36
C ARG A 286 24.19 -20.30 -18.12
N ASP A 287 23.61 -20.13 -16.92
CA ASP A 287 24.33 -20.23 -15.66
C ASP A 287 24.17 -21.60 -15.00
N ASN A 288 25.23 -22.40 -15.07
CA ASN A 288 25.25 -23.78 -14.56
C ASN A 288 25.38 -23.83 -13.02
N GLU A 289 25.84 -22.74 -12.39
CA GLU A 289 26.12 -22.70 -10.95
C GLU A 289 24.83 -22.46 -10.13
N SER A 290 24.02 -21.49 -10.55
CA SER A 290 22.70 -21.21 -9.96
C SER A 290 21.75 -22.41 -10.02
N LEU A 291 21.81 -23.17 -11.12
CA LEU A 291 21.03 -24.40 -11.30
C LEU A 291 21.48 -25.52 -10.36
N ASN A 292 22.78 -25.71 -10.20
CA ASN A 292 23.33 -26.72 -9.30
C ASN A 292 23.05 -26.37 -7.83
N PHE A 293 23.07 -25.09 -7.48
CA PHE A 293 22.72 -24.62 -6.15
C PHE A 293 21.26 -24.92 -5.80
N VAL A 294 20.32 -24.49 -6.66
CA VAL A 294 18.89 -24.73 -6.43
C VAL A 294 18.56 -26.23 -6.44
N ALA A 295 19.26 -27.02 -7.24
CA ALA A 295 19.12 -28.48 -7.21
C ALA A 295 19.67 -29.13 -5.92
N LYS A 296 20.70 -28.53 -5.31
CA LYS A 296 21.28 -29.00 -4.04
C LYS A 296 20.33 -28.77 -2.86
N TYR A 297 19.71 -27.59 -2.78
CA TYR A 297 18.80 -27.19 -1.70
C TYR A 297 17.31 -27.37 -2.03
N MET A 298 17.02 -28.24 -3.00
CA MET A 298 15.66 -28.42 -3.52
C MET A 298 14.70 -28.94 -2.44
N GLY A 299 15.16 -29.82 -1.55
CA GLY A 299 14.31 -30.38 -0.49
C GLY A 299 13.90 -29.30 0.51
N GLU A 300 14.84 -28.45 0.90
CA GLU A 300 14.70 -27.39 1.88
C GLU A 300 13.84 -26.24 1.33
N ILE A 301 14.10 -25.82 0.09
CA ILE A 301 13.30 -24.82 -0.62
C ILE A 301 11.84 -25.30 -0.72
N ASN A 302 11.61 -26.56 -1.09
CA ASN A 302 10.26 -27.09 -1.20
C ASN A 302 9.58 -27.27 0.16
N SER A 303 10.31 -27.65 1.21
CA SER A 303 9.76 -27.76 2.56
C SER A 303 9.14 -26.44 3.00
N ILE A 304 9.85 -25.32 2.81
CA ILE A 304 9.36 -23.97 3.14
C ILE A 304 8.18 -23.56 2.25
N VAL A 305 8.24 -23.84 0.94
CA VAL A 305 7.13 -23.53 0.01
C VAL A 305 5.86 -24.28 0.38
N LEU A 306 5.95 -25.58 0.66
CA LEU A 306 4.81 -26.40 1.06
C LEU A 306 4.27 -26.00 2.43
N ASP A 307 5.11 -25.48 3.32
CA ASP A 307 4.68 -24.93 4.59
C ASP A 307 3.86 -23.64 4.44
N ARG A 308 4.36 -22.70 3.62
CA ARG A 308 3.65 -21.46 3.27
C ARG A 308 2.36 -21.69 2.49
N MET A 309 2.24 -22.83 1.81
CA MET A 309 1.01 -23.25 1.13
C MET A 309 0.02 -23.96 2.06
N HIS A 310 0.35 -24.14 3.35
CA HIS A 310 -0.47 -24.85 4.35
C HIS A 310 -0.87 -26.27 3.92
N VAL A 311 0.04 -26.98 3.25
CA VAL A 311 -0.24 -28.33 2.73
C VAL A 311 -0.09 -29.38 3.84
N SER A 312 -1.00 -30.35 3.90
CA SER A 312 -0.99 -31.47 4.85
C SER A 312 0.35 -32.24 4.89
N ASP A 313 0.72 -32.79 6.04
CA ASP A 313 1.97 -33.52 6.22
C ASP A 313 2.08 -34.79 5.36
N GLU A 314 0.95 -35.43 5.06
CA GLU A 314 0.87 -36.56 4.12
C GLU A 314 1.35 -36.15 2.72
N MET A 315 0.92 -34.98 2.24
CA MET A 315 1.36 -34.43 0.94
C MET A 315 2.80 -33.91 0.97
N LYS A 316 3.30 -33.45 2.13
CA LYS A 316 4.74 -33.15 2.31
C LYS A 316 5.58 -34.42 2.24
N SER A 317 5.06 -35.56 2.73
CA SER A 317 5.74 -36.86 2.64
C SER A 317 5.79 -37.41 1.20
N TYR A 318 4.76 -37.13 0.38
CA TYR A 318 4.73 -37.46 -1.05
C TYR A 318 5.93 -36.87 -1.80
N PHE A 319 6.34 -35.65 -1.45
CA PHE A 319 7.48 -34.96 -2.06
C PHE A 319 8.82 -35.63 -1.75
N ASN A 320 8.98 -36.12 -0.53
CA ASN A 320 10.25 -36.69 -0.05
C ASN A 320 10.38 -38.20 -0.31
N SER A 321 9.28 -38.92 -0.57
CA SER A 321 9.29 -40.38 -0.76
C SER A 321 8.08 -40.87 -1.58
N PRO A 322 8.02 -40.57 -2.90
CA PRO A 322 6.86 -40.90 -3.74
C PRO A 322 6.60 -42.41 -3.88
N ASP A 323 7.62 -43.25 -3.68
CA ASP A 323 7.56 -44.71 -3.85
C ASP A 323 6.90 -45.46 -2.66
N LYS A 324 6.55 -44.76 -1.57
CA LYS A 324 5.97 -45.36 -0.36
C LYS A 324 4.44 -45.33 -0.29
N MET A 325 3.77 -44.82 -1.32
CA MET A 325 2.31 -44.60 -1.33
C MET A 325 1.56 -45.56 -2.26
N ASN A 326 0.27 -45.79 -1.99
CA ASN A 326 -0.59 -46.56 -2.89
C ASN A 326 -1.00 -45.76 -4.14
N LYS A 327 -1.39 -46.45 -5.22
CA LYS A 327 -1.74 -45.82 -6.51
C LYS A 327 -2.89 -44.80 -6.40
N THR A 328 -3.87 -45.06 -5.55
CA THR A 328 -5.05 -44.20 -5.35
C THR A 328 -4.68 -42.85 -4.71
N GLN A 329 -3.73 -42.85 -3.76
CA GLN A 329 -3.18 -41.63 -3.14
C GLN A 329 -2.35 -40.83 -4.14
N GLN A 330 -1.52 -41.51 -4.94
CA GLN A 330 -0.73 -40.86 -5.99
C GLN A 330 -1.62 -40.15 -7.03
N GLU A 331 -2.75 -40.74 -7.42
CA GLU A 331 -3.72 -40.10 -8.33
C GLU A 331 -4.40 -38.88 -7.71
N LYS A 332 -4.85 -38.98 -6.46
CA LYS A 332 -5.47 -37.83 -5.73
C LYS A 332 -4.51 -36.66 -5.61
N PHE A 333 -3.25 -36.91 -5.23
CA PHE A 333 -2.24 -35.86 -5.12
C PHE A 333 -1.81 -35.31 -6.48
N THR A 334 -1.75 -36.15 -7.51
CA THR A 334 -1.50 -35.69 -8.88
C THR A 334 -2.61 -34.76 -9.38
N ASN A 335 -3.87 -34.99 -9.01
CA ASN A 335 -5.00 -34.11 -9.34
C ASN A 335 -4.97 -32.80 -8.55
N PHE A 336 -4.55 -32.83 -7.27
CA PHE A 336 -4.36 -31.62 -6.46
C PHE A 336 -3.39 -30.62 -7.13
N TRP A 337 -2.27 -31.13 -7.67
CA TRP A 337 -1.27 -30.31 -8.38
C TRP A 337 -1.63 -29.99 -9.84
N GLN A 338 -2.77 -30.45 -10.35
CA GLN A 338 -3.29 -30.03 -11.65
C GLN A 338 -4.14 -28.75 -11.58
N ASN A 339 -4.44 -28.26 -10.37
CA ASN A 339 -5.18 -27.01 -10.19
C ASN A 339 -4.35 -25.79 -10.66
N PRO A 340 -4.83 -24.99 -11.65
CA PRO A 340 -4.12 -23.81 -12.15
C PRO A 340 -3.82 -22.75 -11.09
N GLU A 341 -4.70 -22.57 -10.11
CA GLU A 341 -4.53 -21.55 -9.05
C GLU A 341 -3.45 -21.94 -8.06
N MET A 342 -3.44 -23.21 -7.65
CA MET A 342 -2.41 -23.76 -6.75
C MET A 342 -1.03 -23.77 -7.42
N ASN A 343 -0.97 -24.06 -8.72
CA ASN A 343 0.28 -23.97 -9.49
C ASN A 343 0.81 -22.54 -9.59
N LYS A 344 -0.08 -21.55 -9.71
CA LYS A 344 0.30 -20.13 -9.73
C LYS A 344 0.82 -19.69 -8.35
N LEU A 345 0.13 -20.06 -7.29
CA LEU A 345 0.55 -19.78 -5.91
C LEU A 345 1.90 -20.44 -5.59
N GLN A 346 2.05 -21.71 -5.95
CA GLN A 346 3.30 -22.46 -5.79
C GLN A 346 4.46 -21.81 -6.55
N SER A 347 4.23 -21.38 -7.81
CA SER A 347 5.26 -20.71 -8.62
C SER A 347 5.73 -19.40 -7.98
N VAL A 348 4.81 -18.59 -7.47
CA VAL A 348 5.14 -17.34 -6.77
C VAL A 348 5.95 -17.61 -5.51
N LEU A 349 5.49 -18.54 -4.67
CA LEU A 349 6.19 -18.89 -3.42
C LEU A 349 7.55 -19.55 -3.67
N MET A 350 7.68 -20.33 -4.75
CA MET A 350 8.95 -20.92 -5.18
C MET A 350 9.94 -19.85 -5.59
N LYS A 351 9.50 -18.86 -6.38
CA LYS A 351 10.33 -17.70 -6.77
C LYS A 351 10.83 -16.93 -5.55
N ASP A 352 9.95 -16.67 -4.60
CA ASP A 352 10.29 -15.90 -3.39
C ASP A 352 11.25 -16.68 -2.48
N THR A 353 11.05 -17.99 -2.35
CA THR A 353 11.93 -18.86 -1.53
C THR A 353 13.30 -19.08 -2.19
N ILE A 354 13.39 -19.24 -3.51
CA ILE A 354 14.68 -19.31 -4.22
C ILE A 354 15.47 -18.01 -4.03
N LYS A 355 14.80 -16.85 -4.12
CA LYS A 355 15.42 -15.54 -3.86
C LYS A 355 15.95 -15.43 -2.43
N LEU A 356 15.17 -15.92 -1.46
CA LEU A 356 15.60 -15.98 -0.07
C LEU A 356 16.89 -16.81 0.06
N PHE A 357 16.93 -18.02 -0.50
CA PHE A 357 18.11 -18.88 -0.45
C PHE A 357 19.34 -18.25 -1.13
N PHE A 358 19.18 -17.58 -2.26
CA PHE A 358 20.28 -16.86 -2.92
C PHE A 358 20.81 -15.68 -2.10
N ASN A 359 19.92 -14.95 -1.43
CA ASN A 359 20.28 -13.79 -0.62
C ASN A 359 20.97 -14.15 0.68
N GLU A 360 20.50 -15.20 1.34
CA GLU A 360 21.03 -15.67 2.63
C GLU A 360 22.29 -16.51 2.45
N TYR A 361 22.52 -17.17 1.30
CA TYR A 361 23.72 -17.98 1.09
C TYR A 361 25.05 -17.21 1.24
N GLY A 362 25.06 -15.89 1.00
CA GLY A 362 26.25 -15.06 1.19
C GLY A 362 27.38 -15.41 0.23
N VAL A 363 28.60 -15.62 0.74
CA VAL A 363 29.80 -15.92 -0.06
C VAL A 363 30.03 -17.44 -0.21
N ASP A 364 29.85 -18.23 0.87
CA ASP A 364 30.14 -19.66 0.90
C ASP A 364 29.05 -20.54 1.57
N GLY A 365 28.02 -19.94 2.17
CA GLY A 365 26.96 -20.64 2.90
C GLY A 365 27.26 -21.00 4.35
N ASN A 366 28.37 -20.54 4.92
CA ASN A 366 28.72 -20.78 6.33
C ASN A 366 28.24 -19.67 7.28
N ASN A 367 27.46 -18.72 6.79
CA ASN A 367 26.92 -17.64 7.61
C ASN A 367 25.73 -18.13 8.47
N GLU A 368 25.55 -17.48 9.62
CA GLU A 368 24.56 -17.83 10.64
C GLU A 368 23.12 -17.76 10.10
N ASP A 369 22.83 -16.78 9.22
CA ASP A 369 21.50 -16.58 8.62
C ASP A 369 21.11 -17.76 7.70
N PHE A 370 22.05 -18.25 6.88
CA PHE A 370 21.81 -19.40 6.00
C PHE A 370 21.71 -20.70 6.79
N GLN A 371 22.53 -20.90 7.83
CA GLN A 371 22.44 -22.08 8.68
C GLN A 371 21.11 -22.11 9.46
N SER A 372 20.65 -20.96 9.95
CA SER A 372 19.34 -20.82 10.59
C SER A 372 18.19 -21.11 9.63
N LEU A 373 18.31 -20.67 8.36
CA LEU A 373 17.33 -20.97 7.32
C LEU A 373 17.28 -22.48 6.98
N LEU A 374 18.42 -23.16 6.97
CA LEU A 374 18.49 -24.62 6.80
C LEU A 374 17.89 -25.35 8.01
N GLU A 375 18.22 -24.92 9.22
CA GLU A 375 17.67 -25.48 10.46
C GLU A 375 16.15 -25.33 10.51
N TYR A 376 15.61 -24.15 10.15
CA TYR A 376 14.18 -23.94 10.00
C TYR A 376 13.55 -24.92 9.01
N ALA A 377 14.17 -25.11 7.83
CA ALA A 377 13.70 -26.03 6.81
C ALA A 377 13.73 -27.52 7.24
N HIS A 378 14.67 -27.90 8.11
CA HIS A 378 14.89 -29.27 8.58
C HIS A 378 14.08 -29.63 9.83
N THR A 379 14.01 -28.75 10.83
CA THR A 379 13.46 -29.03 12.16
C THR A 379 12.42 -27.99 12.61
N GLY A 380 12.67 -26.69 12.40
CA GLY A 380 11.81 -25.60 12.89
C GLY A 380 10.35 -25.70 12.43
N ILE A 381 10.13 -26.06 11.16
CA ILE A 381 8.79 -26.28 10.59
C ILE A 381 7.98 -27.40 11.30
N LYS A 382 8.66 -28.38 11.90
CA LYS A 382 8.00 -29.46 12.67
C LYS A 382 7.82 -29.10 14.14
N GLU A 383 8.67 -28.25 14.70
CA GLU A 383 8.62 -27.84 16.11
C GLU A 383 7.60 -26.72 16.35
N GLU A 384 7.49 -25.74 15.44
CA GLU A 384 6.41 -24.72 15.45
C GLU A 384 5.02 -25.34 15.37
N ARG A 385 4.91 -26.54 14.76
CA ARG A 385 3.66 -27.30 14.63
C ARG A 385 3.42 -28.32 15.76
N LYS A 386 4.40 -28.51 16.66
CA LYS A 386 4.26 -29.36 17.87
C LYS A 386 3.79 -28.58 19.11
N LEU A 387 3.68 -27.26 19.03
CA LEU A 387 3.08 -26.39 20.05
C LEU A 387 1.63 -26.02 19.64
N PRO A 388 0.65 -26.14 20.54
CA PRO A 388 0.11 -27.38 21.09
C PRO A 388 -0.81 -28.15 20.11
N PHE A 389 -0.71 -29.45 20.29
CA PHE A 389 -1.55 -30.54 19.81
C PHE A 389 -3.03 -30.30 20.13
N ASP A 390 -3.82 -29.93 19.12
CA ASP A 390 -5.29 -29.94 19.23
C ASP A 390 -5.98 -30.00 17.87
N HIS A 391 -5.31 -30.57 16.85
CA HIS A 391 -5.91 -30.66 15.52
C HIS A 391 -7.07 -31.66 15.52
N ASP A 392 -6.93 -32.78 16.24
CA ASP A 392 -8.00 -33.76 16.38
C ASP A 392 -9.13 -33.25 17.27
N GLU A 393 -8.83 -32.50 18.35
CA GLU A 393 -9.85 -31.92 19.23
C GLU A 393 -10.58 -30.74 18.58
N LYS A 394 -9.88 -29.89 17.81
CA LYS A 394 -10.52 -28.86 16.97
C LYS A 394 -11.28 -29.47 15.81
N GLN A 395 -10.80 -30.54 15.19
CA GLN A 395 -11.51 -31.20 14.10
C GLN A 395 -12.74 -31.95 14.60
N VAL A 396 -12.68 -32.57 15.79
CA VAL A 396 -13.86 -33.11 16.48
C VAL A 396 -14.80 -31.99 16.93
N MET A 397 -14.28 -30.85 17.43
CA MET A 397 -15.11 -29.69 17.80
C MET A 397 -15.75 -29.02 16.58
N TYR A 398 -15.08 -28.99 15.42
CA TYR A 398 -15.67 -28.55 14.15
C TYR A 398 -16.66 -29.59 13.62
N GLU A 399 -16.34 -30.88 13.66
CA GLU A 399 -17.26 -31.96 13.25
C GLU A 399 -18.50 -32.02 14.17
N GLU A 400 -18.39 -31.68 15.46
CA GLU A 400 -19.53 -31.48 16.38
C GLU A 400 -20.28 -30.17 16.10
N LEU A 401 -19.58 -29.04 15.90
CA LEU A 401 -20.22 -27.77 15.52
C LEU A 401 -20.99 -27.88 14.20
N PHE A 402 -20.49 -28.65 13.23
CA PHE A 402 -21.11 -28.84 11.92
C PHE A 402 -22.09 -30.02 11.87
N LYS A 403 -22.04 -30.97 12.81
CA LYS A 403 -23.08 -32.01 12.97
C LYS A 403 -24.44 -31.40 13.30
N ASP A 404 -24.45 -30.35 14.11
CA ASP A 404 -25.66 -29.62 14.48
C ASP A 404 -26.22 -28.79 13.29
N PHE A 405 -25.39 -28.46 12.28
CA PHE A 405 -25.84 -27.78 11.05
C PHE A 405 -26.27 -28.75 9.94
N GLU A 406 -25.75 -29.98 9.88
CA GLU A 406 -26.16 -30.97 8.88
C GLU A 406 -27.57 -31.56 9.15
N GLU A 407 -28.04 -31.56 10.41
CA GLU A 407 -29.43 -31.97 10.72
C GLU A 407 -30.48 -30.89 10.40
N GLU A 408 -30.10 -29.60 10.30
CA GLU A 408 -31.04 -28.52 9.91
C GLU A 408 -31.01 -28.18 8.40
N GLU A 409 -29.97 -28.55 7.65
CA GLU A 409 -29.86 -28.20 6.22
C GLU A 409 -30.54 -29.17 5.23
N THR A 410 -31.16 -30.26 5.68
CA THR A 410 -31.80 -31.22 4.75
C THR A 410 -33.17 -30.81 4.22
N ASN A 411 -33.70 -29.63 4.58
CA ASN A 411 -35.00 -29.16 4.08
C ASN A 411 -35.01 -27.70 3.60
N ILE A 412 -34.10 -27.31 2.70
CA ILE A 412 -34.31 -26.10 1.90
C ILE A 412 -34.00 -26.36 0.44
N THR A 413 -35.05 -26.50 -0.36
CA THR A 413 -34.96 -26.48 -1.82
C THR A 413 -34.66 -25.06 -2.28
N PRO A 414 -33.64 -24.82 -3.14
CA PRO A 414 -33.33 -23.49 -3.62
C PRO A 414 -34.36 -23.07 -4.67
N LYS A 415 -35.20 -22.07 -4.35
CA LYS A 415 -35.92 -21.33 -5.39
C LYS A 415 -35.03 -20.23 -5.94
N SER A 416 -34.69 -20.43 -7.21
CA SER A 416 -33.95 -19.55 -8.11
C SER A 416 -34.32 -18.07 -7.95
N SER A 417 -33.28 -17.27 -7.87
CA SER A 417 -33.22 -15.87 -8.27
C SER A 417 -33.82 -15.64 -9.66
N GLU A 418 -34.77 -14.73 -9.79
CA GLU A 418 -34.94 -13.85 -10.96
C GLU A 418 -35.95 -12.72 -10.69
N LEU A 419 -35.56 -11.50 -11.08
CA LEU A 419 -36.37 -10.35 -11.49
C LEU A 419 -37.21 -9.61 -10.44
N LEU A 420 -36.78 -8.39 -10.09
CA LEU A 420 -37.70 -7.27 -9.88
C LEU A 420 -37.48 -6.24 -10.99
N VAL A 421 -38.25 -6.44 -12.06
CA VAL A 421 -38.63 -5.40 -13.02
C VAL A 421 -39.76 -4.60 -12.38
N GLU A 422 -39.72 -3.28 -12.56
CA GLU A 422 -40.78 -2.35 -12.22
C GLU A 422 -42.13 -2.81 -12.78
N GLU A 423 -43.09 -3.13 -11.92
CA GLU A 423 -44.51 -3.06 -12.27
C GLU A 423 -45.28 -2.38 -11.14
N ASN A 424 -46.01 -1.33 -11.53
CA ASN A 424 -46.97 -0.61 -10.70
C ASN A 424 -48.07 -1.59 -10.28
N ILE A 425 -48.11 -1.94 -8.99
CA ILE A 425 -49.27 -2.57 -8.36
C ILE A 425 -49.92 -1.49 -7.48
N ASP A 426 -51.18 -1.19 -7.77
CA ASP A 426 -52.03 -0.26 -7.01
C ASP A 426 -52.19 -0.80 -5.58
N ILE A 427 -51.56 -0.14 -4.59
CA ILE A 427 -51.62 -0.51 -3.16
C ILE A 427 -52.88 0.13 -2.53
N PRO A 428 -53.71 -0.60 -1.76
CA PRO A 428 -54.85 -0.03 -1.06
C PRO A 428 -54.42 1.10 -0.09
N LYS A 429 -55.16 2.20 -0.12
CA LYS A 429 -54.95 3.37 0.73
C LYS A 429 -55.30 3.04 2.19
N ASN A 430 -54.24 2.92 3.00
CA ASN A 430 -54.18 2.87 4.46
C ASN A 430 -54.33 1.48 5.11
N PRO A 431 -53.26 0.96 5.77
CA PRO A 431 -53.33 -0.28 6.54
C PRO A 431 -54.30 -0.14 7.73
N LYS A 432 -54.99 -1.23 8.09
CA LYS A 432 -55.95 -1.25 9.22
C LYS A 432 -55.68 -2.43 10.15
N LEU A 433 -55.86 -2.19 11.45
CA LEU A 433 -55.93 -3.23 12.47
C LEU A 433 -57.37 -3.72 12.57
N ILE A 434 -57.58 -5.01 12.36
CA ILE A 434 -58.89 -5.68 12.50
C ILE A 434 -58.86 -6.48 13.80
N ILE A 435 -59.70 -6.11 14.75
CA ILE A 435 -59.84 -6.80 16.03
C ILE A 435 -60.94 -7.84 15.89
N ARG A 436 -60.65 -9.07 16.34
CA ARG A 436 -61.64 -10.16 16.45
C ARG A 436 -61.90 -10.46 17.93
N PRO A 437 -62.95 -9.87 18.53
CA PRO A 437 -63.24 -10.05 19.95
C PRO A 437 -63.54 -11.49 20.35
N THR A 438 -64.08 -12.29 19.43
CA THR A 438 -64.45 -13.69 19.70
C THR A 438 -63.27 -14.63 19.80
N THR A 439 -62.15 -14.34 19.13
CA THR A 439 -60.94 -15.18 19.11
C THR A 439 -59.76 -14.57 19.86
N HIS A 440 -59.92 -13.35 20.38
CA HIS A 440 -58.85 -12.55 20.97
C HIS A 440 -57.66 -12.32 20.02
N GLU A 441 -57.95 -12.08 18.74
CA GLU A 441 -56.94 -11.92 17.68
C GLU A 441 -56.94 -10.50 17.12
N VAL A 442 -55.76 -9.99 16.78
CA VAL A 442 -55.57 -8.76 16.01
C VAL A 442 -54.92 -9.09 14.68
N ILE A 443 -55.54 -8.67 13.59
CA ILE A 443 -55.09 -8.93 12.22
C ILE A 443 -54.65 -7.62 11.57
N PHE A 444 -53.48 -7.65 10.93
CA PHE A 444 -52.98 -6.54 10.12
C PHE A 444 -53.44 -6.70 8.67
N ASP A 445 -54.22 -5.75 8.17
CA ASP A 445 -54.66 -5.70 6.77
C ASP A 445 -53.75 -4.74 5.99
N GLY A 446 -52.68 -5.29 5.40
CA GLY A 446 -51.70 -4.57 4.59
C GLY A 446 -50.35 -5.28 4.46
N ASP A 447 -49.41 -4.65 3.76
CA ASP A 447 -48.02 -5.10 3.71
C ASP A 447 -47.29 -4.70 5.01
N LEU A 448 -47.05 -5.69 5.86
CA LEU A 448 -46.43 -5.50 7.17
C LEU A 448 -45.01 -4.94 7.05
N GLN A 449 -44.22 -5.44 6.10
CA GLN A 449 -42.83 -5.02 5.92
C GLN A 449 -42.76 -3.59 5.41
N GLN A 450 -43.55 -3.23 4.38
CA GLN A 450 -43.57 -1.85 3.90
C GLN A 450 -44.10 -0.86 4.93
N THR A 451 -45.12 -1.26 5.70
CA THR A 451 -45.65 -0.40 6.77
C THR A 451 -44.62 -0.21 7.88
N PHE A 452 -43.92 -1.28 8.28
CA PHE A 452 -42.82 -1.19 9.23
C PHE A 452 -41.71 -0.25 8.75
N ILE A 453 -41.25 -0.40 7.49
CA ILE A 453 -40.21 0.47 6.91
C ILE A 453 -40.65 1.93 6.98
N LYS A 454 -41.91 2.22 6.61
CA LYS A 454 -42.48 3.58 6.66
C LYS A 454 -42.58 4.13 8.07
N ASN A 455 -42.88 3.30 9.08
CA ASN A 455 -42.90 3.71 10.48
C ASN A 455 -41.48 3.99 11.03
N MET A 456 -40.46 3.36 10.47
CA MET A 456 -39.05 3.57 10.84
C MET A 456 -38.42 4.79 10.13
N GLU A 457 -38.90 5.20 8.95
CA GLU A 457 -38.37 6.34 8.20
C GLU A 457 -38.18 7.63 9.03
N PRO A 458 -39.16 8.07 9.86
CA PRO A 458 -38.99 9.26 10.70
C PRO A 458 -37.84 9.15 11.71
N GLN A 459 -37.53 7.94 12.19
CA GLN A 459 -36.45 7.69 13.14
C GLN A 459 -35.06 7.78 12.48
N LEU A 460 -35.00 7.48 11.18
CA LEU A 460 -33.76 7.45 10.38
C LEU A 460 -33.51 8.75 9.60
N LYS A 461 -34.40 9.75 9.71
CA LYS A 461 -34.36 10.97 8.90
C LYS A 461 -33.05 11.77 9.03
N PHE A 462 -32.42 11.74 10.20
CA PHE A 462 -31.15 12.43 10.46
C PHE A 462 -29.92 11.67 9.97
N LEU A 463 -30.06 10.41 9.57
CA LEU A 463 -28.94 9.58 9.13
C LEU A 463 -28.70 9.71 7.62
N PRO A 464 -27.49 9.42 7.10
CA PRO A 464 -27.24 9.39 5.66
C PRO A 464 -28.13 8.36 4.96
N ASP A 465 -28.66 8.69 3.78
CA ASP A 465 -29.66 7.84 3.10
C ASP A 465 -29.11 6.46 2.75
N ALA A 466 -27.83 6.40 2.34
CA ALA A 466 -27.15 5.14 2.07
C ALA A 466 -26.92 4.30 3.33
N PHE A 467 -26.72 4.93 4.49
CA PHE A 467 -26.63 4.25 5.77
C PHE A 467 -28.01 3.72 6.18
N SER A 468 -29.04 4.57 6.16
CA SER A 468 -30.43 4.20 6.50
C SER A 468 -30.93 3.02 5.67
N LYS A 469 -30.69 3.03 4.35
CA LYS A 469 -31.04 1.91 3.46
C LYS A 469 -30.33 0.62 3.84
N LYS A 470 -29.02 0.68 4.09
CA LYS A 470 -28.24 -0.51 4.48
C LYS A 470 -28.68 -1.06 5.83
N TYR A 471 -28.93 -0.18 6.80
CA TYR A 471 -29.45 -0.53 8.11
C TYR A 471 -30.82 -1.18 8.02
N MET A 472 -31.78 -0.57 7.30
CA MET A 472 -33.13 -1.13 7.15
C MET A 472 -33.13 -2.48 6.43
N ASN A 473 -32.34 -2.63 5.38
CA ASN A 473 -32.21 -3.93 4.69
C ASN A 473 -31.63 -5.01 5.62
N TYR A 474 -30.66 -4.66 6.46
CA TYR A 474 -30.12 -5.60 7.45
C TYR A 474 -31.17 -5.91 8.52
N PHE A 475 -31.87 -4.89 9.02
CA PHE A 475 -32.87 -5.02 10.07
C PHE A 475 -33.99 -5.97 9.66
N THR A 476 -34.58 -5.76 8.48
CA THR A 476 -35.72 -6.58 8.00
C THR A 476 -35.33 -8.01 7.63
N GLN A 477 -34.05 -8.27 7.38
CA GLN A 477 -33.52 -9.61 7.09
C GLN A 477 -32.96 -10.30 8.34
N HIS A 478 -32.95 -9.62 9.50
CA HIS A 478 -32.35 -10.16 10.71
C HIS A 478 -33.24 -11.25 11.32
N PRO A 479 -32.69 -12.40 11.77
CA PRO A 479 -33.51 -13.48 12.34
C PRO A 479 -34.38 -13.07 13.54
N LYS A 480 -33.91 -12.10 14.32
CA LYS A 480 -34.65 -11.55 15.48
C LYS A 480 -35.79 -10.58 15.08
N ALA A 481 -35.79 -10.05 13.86
CA ALA A 481 -36.84 -9.18 13.33
C ALA A 481 -38.00 -10.03 12.77
N THR A 482 -38.62 -10.81 13.65
CA THR A 482 -39.74 -11.69 13.30
C THR A 482 -41.00 -10.89 12.91
N ASP A 483 -41.93 -11.52 12.20
CA ASP A 483 -43.23 -10.90 11.88
C ASP A 483 -43.96 -10.42 13.15
N LYS A 484 -43.84 -11.16 14.27
CA LYS A 484 -44.38 -10.74 15.57
C LYS A 484 -43.77 -9.42 16.04
N TYR A 485 -42.46 -9.24 15.89
CA TYR A 485 -41.79 -7.99 16.23
C TYR A 485 -42.25 -6.85 15.32
N LEU A 486 -42.22 -7.05 13.99
CA LEU A 486 -42.64 -6.04 13.01
C LEU A 486 -44.08 -5.59 13.28
N PHE A 487 -44.98 -6.55 13.53
CA PHE A 487 -46.37 -6.29 13.87
C PHE A 487 -46.50 -5.50 15.18
N SER A 488 -45.76 -5.87 16.21
CA SER A 488 -45.78 -5.18 17.51
C SER A 488 -45.41 -3.70 17.35
N VAL A 489 -44.35 -3.38 16.60
CA VAL A 489 -43.92 -2.00 16.32
C VAL A 489 -44.97 -1.22 15.51
N VAL A 490 -45.62 -1.87 14.55
CA VAL A 490 -46.65 -1.23 13.72
C VAL A 490 -47.95 -1.00 14.52
N ALA A 491 -48.31 -1.90 15.42
CA ALA A 491 -49.58 -1.90 16.14
C ALA A 491 -49.55 -1.13 17.47
N GLU A 492 -48.38 -0.94 18.10
CA GLU A 492 -48.23 -0.43 19.47
C GLU A 492 -49.06 0.84 19.76
N ALA A 493 -49.04 1.82 18.86
CA ALA A 493 -49.74 3.10 19.07
C ALA A 493 -51.27 3.01 18.89
N ASN A 494 -51.78 1.95 18.26
CA ASN A 494 -53.17 1.86 17.80
C ASN A 494 -53.93 0.64 18.33
N ILE A 495 -53.28 -0.22 19.11
CA ILE A 495 -53.92 -1.39 19.71
C ILE A 495 -54.66 -1.00 21.01
N PRO A 496 -55.92 -1.45 21.22
CA PRO A 496 -56.61 -1.19 22.49
C PRO A 496 -55.94 -1.89 23.66
N GLU A 497 -56.06 -1.31 24.86
CA GLU A 497 -55.42 -1.79 26.09
C GLU A 497 -55.71 -3.28 26.37
N GLU A 498 -56.93 -3.71 26.08
CA GLU A 498 -57.42 -5.08 26.27
C GLU A 498 -56.70 -6.13 25.40
N TYR A 499 -56.00 -5.69 24.34
CA TYR A 499 -55.30 -6.56 23.38
C TYR A 499 -53.78 -6.37 23.40
N LYS A 500 -53.22 -5.59 24.34
CA LYS A 500 -51.77 -5.37 24.43
C LYS A 500 -50.97 -6.65 24.70
N ASP A 501 -51.60 -7.66 25.28
CA ASP A 501 -51.02 -9.00 25.47
C ASP A 501 -50.75 -9.75 24.17
N THR A 502 -51.37 -9.32 23.05
CA THR A 502 -51.18 -9.93 21.72
C THR A 502 -49.91 -9.45 21.00
N ILE A 503 -49.30 -8.36 21.47
CA ILE A 503 -48.04 -7.81 20.95
C ILE A 503 -46.90 -8.00 21.96
N LEU A 504 -45.66 -7.81 21.51
CA LEU A 504 -44.53 -7.75 22.42
C LEU A 504 -44.63 -6.52 23.32
N SER A 505 -44.18 -6.65 24.57
CA SER A 505 -44.07 -5.50 25.46
C SER A 505 -43.00 -4.52 24.94
N SER A 506 -43.13 -3.25 25.33
CA SER A 506 -42.16 -2.20 24.96
C SER A 506 -40.73 -2.59 25.35
N GLU A 507 -40.53 -3.19 26.53
CA GLU A 507 -39.21 -3.64 27.00
C GLU A 507 -38.63 -4.80 26.15
N GLU A 508 -39.47 -5.72 25.68
CA GLU A 508 -39.04 -6.79 24.78
C GLU A 508 -38.68 -6.27 23.39
N MET A 509 -39.47 -5.32 22.87
CA MET A 509 -39.17 -4.66 21.59
C MET A 509 -37.86 -3.87 21.66
N ASP A 510 -37.62 -3.13 22.75
CA ASP A 510 -36.38 -2.40 22.98
C ASP A 510 -35.18 -3.33 23.06
N LYS A 511 -35.30 -4.48 23.76
CA LYS A 511 -34.26 -5.50 23.83
C LYS A 511 -33.93 -6.08 22.44
N ILE A 512 -34.94 -6.40 21.63
CA ILE A 512 -34.74 -6.92 20.27
C ILE A 512 -34.05 -5.85 19.41
N THR A 513 -34.53 -4.61 19.46
CA THR A 513 -33.96 -3.49 18.71
C THR A 513 -32.50 -3.26 19.07
N LEU A 514 -32.18 -3.23 20.38
CA LEU A 514 -30.82 -3.04 20.87
C LEU A 514 -29.90 -4.16 20.37
N ASN A 515 -30.35 -5.42 20.46
CA ASN A 515 -29.61 -6.57 19.94
C ASN A 515 -29.29 -6.42 18.45
N ILE A 516 -30.29 -6.11 17.62
CA ILE A 516 -30.10 -5.95 16.17
C ILE A 516 -29.13 -4.79 15.88
N ASN A 517 -29.20 -3.70 16.65
CA ASN A 517 -28.31 -2.54 16.50
C ASN A 517 -26.86 -2.88 16.86
N GLU A 518 -26.65 -3.62 17.95
CA GLU A 518 -25.34 -4.11 18.34
C GLU A 518 -24.77 -5.07 17.28
N ASP A 519 -25.57 -6.01 16.79
CA ASP A 519 -25.19 -6.97 15.76
C ASP A 519 -24.82 -6.25 14.44
N PHE A 520 -25.60 -5.23 14.05
CA PHE A 520 -25.29 -4.38 12.90
C PHE A 520 -23.96 -3.62 13.07
N THR A 521 -23.73 -3.02 14.25
CA THR A 521 -22.53 -2.22 14.52
C THR A 521 -21.28 -3.09 14.56
N LYS A 522 -21.37 -4.30 15.13
CA LYS A 522 -20.30 -5.30 15.13
C LYS A 522 -20.00 -5.83 13.72
N LYS A 523 -21.03 -6.06 12.90
CA LYS A 523 -20.87 -6.57 11.53
C LYS A 523 -20.37 -5.51 10.55
N PHE A 524 -20.73 -4.24 10.77
CA PHE A 524 -20.40 -3.13 9.88
C PHE A 524 -19.80 -1.92 10.63
N PRO A 525 -18.67 -2.09 11.33
CA PRO A 525 -18.11 -1.06 12.21
C PRO A 525 -17.71 0.20 11.42
N PHE A 526 -17.14 0.05 10.23
CA PHE A 526 -16.74 1.19 9.39
C PHE A 526 -17.93 1.99 8.84
N ASN A 527 -19.09 1.35 8.63
CA ASN A 527 -20.32 2.06 8.26
C ASN A 527 -20.81 2.93 9.41
N ALA A 528 -20.79 2.40 10.64
CA ALA A 528 -21.16 3.15 11.83
C ALA A 528 -20.20 4.31 12.09
N LEU A 529 -18.88 4.10 11.97
CA LEU A 529 -17.87 5.15 12.14
C LEU A 529 -18.04 6.29 11.11
N ALA A 530 -18.24 5.95 9.83
CA ALA A 530 -18.47 6.94 8.78
C ALA A 530 -19.76 7.74 9.02
N ASN A 531 -20.83 7.07 9.49
CA ASN A 531 -22.08 7.73 9.87
C ASN A 531 -21.87 8.70 11.04
N ASN A 532 -21.26 8.25 12.13
CA ASN A 532 -21.11 9.04 13.36
C ASN A 532 -20.26 10.29 13.12
N GLN A 533 -19.18 10.15 12.34
CA GLN A 533 -18.33 11.29 11.99
C GLN A 533 -19.05 12.29 11.07
N ALA A 534 -19.73 11.82 10.02
CA ALA A 534 -20.48 12.69 9.11
C ALA A 534 -21.64 13.40 9.82
N LEU A 535 -22.34 12.70 10.72
CA LEU A 535 -23.43 13.25 11.50
C LEU A 535 -22.93 14.30 12.51
N SER A 536 -21.84 13.99 13.23
CA SER A 536 -21.21 14.93 14.17
C SER A 536 -20.81 16.23 13.48
N GLU A 537 -20.14 16.14 12.33
CA GLU A 537 -19.78 17.33 11.54
C GLU A 537 -21.00 18.12 11.10
N THR A 538 -22.06 17.44 10.66
CA THR A 538 -23.27 18.11 10.17
C THR A 538 -23.92 18.91 11.29
N VAL A 539 -24.06 18.32 12.48
CA VAL A 539 -24.63 19.00 13.65
C VAL A 539 -23.77 20.16 14.10
N LEU A 540 -22.44 20.00 14.15
CA LEU A 540 -21.54 21.05 14.64
C LEU A 540 -21.41 22.24 13.69
N ASN A 541 -21.50 22.00 12.39
CA ASN A 541 -21.55 23.08 11.40
C ASN A 541 -22.78 23.99 11.58
N MET A 542 -23.82 23.54 12.30
CA MET A 542 -24.96 24.37 12.67
C MET A 542 -24.66 25.34 13.83
N TYR A 543 -23.57 25.12 14.58
CA TYR A 543 -23.18 25.93 15.74
C TYR A 543 -21.70 26.37 15.65
N PRO A 544 -21.38 27.34 14.76
CA PRO A 544 -20.00 27.75 14.46
C PRO A 544 -19.21 28.28 15.67
N SER A 545 -19.90 28.69 16.74
CA SER A 545 -19.33 29.21 17.98
C SER A 545 -18.81 28.13 18.95
N HIS A 546 -18.99 26.83 18.67
CA HIS A 546 -18.63 25.72 19.57
C HIS A 546 -17.43 24.90 19.09
N ASN A 547 -16.60 25.51 18.24
CA ASN A 547 -16.08 24.89 17.03
C ASN A 547 -15.04 23.77 17.18
N LYS A 548 -14.51 23.45 18.37
CA LYS A 548 -13.34 22.56 18.50
C LYS A 548 -13.45 21.52 19.62
N ALA A 549 -13.62 21.98 20.86
CA ALA A 549 -13.77 21.07 22.00
C ALA A 549 -15.11 20.30 21.99
N ALA A 550 -16.20 20.90 21.50
CA ALA A 550 -17.47 20.19 21.35
C ALA A 550 -17.39 19.13 20.25
N TYR A 551 -16.62 19.39 19.18
CA TYR A 551 -16.41 18.42 18.11
C TYR A 551 -15.67 17.18 18.59
N ALA A 552 -14.56 17.39 19.30
CA ALA A 552 -13.81 16.31 19.94
C ALA A 552 -14.73 15.40 20.78
N LYS A 553 -15.63 15.97 21.59
CA LYS A 553 -16.55 15.19 22.41
C LYS A 553 -17.63 14.46 21.59
N MET A 554 -18.17 15.10 20.56
CA MET A 554 -19.20 14.48 19.71
C MET A 554 -18.65 13.32 18.87
N LEU A 555 -17.39 13.40 18.42
CA LEU A 555 -16.76 12.37 17.60
C LEU A 555 -16.67 11.01 18.33
N ALA A 556 -16.61 11.01 19.65
CA ALA A 556 -16.59 9.81 20.49
C ALA A 556 -17.98 9.25 20.83
N LEU A 557 -19.06 9.89 20.37
CA LEU A 557 -20.43 9.44 20.63
C LEU A 557 -20.87 8.41 19.58
N ASP A 558 -21.65 7.43 20.02
CA ASP A 558 -22.39 6.53 19.14
C ASP A 558 -23.58 7.24 18.47
N THR A 559 -24.15 6.61 17.44
CA THR A 559 -25.30 7.14 16.68
C THR A 559 -26.44 7.56 17.59
N PHE A 560 -26.78 6.72 18.58
CA PHE A 560 -27.93 6.95 19.45
C PHE A 560 -27.73 8.19 20.33
N ARG A 561 -26.54 8.36 20.91
CA ARG A 561 -26.18 9.54 21.70
C ARG A 561 -26.15 10.81 20.86
N ILE A 562 -25.70 10.73 19.61
CA ILE A 562 -25.74 11.88 18.69
C ILE A 562 -27.19 12.26 18.37
N LEU A 563 -28.06 11.28 18.09
CA LEU A 563 -29.49 11.53 17.84
C LEU A 563 -30.19 12.12 19.07
N ALA A 564 -29.91 11.60 20.27
CA ALA A 564 -30.43 12.17 21.51
C ALA A 564 -29.94 13.60 21.75
N PHE A 565 -28.72 13.93 21.31
CA PHE A 565 -28.20 15.29 21.37
C PHE A 565 -28.91 16.22 20.37
N ILE A 566 -29.16 15.77 19.13
CA ILE A 566 -29.95 16.50 18.12
C ILE A 566 -31.34 16.84 18.66
N ASP A 567 -32.00 15.87 19.31
CA ASP A 567 -33.32 16.06 19.92
C ASP A 567 -33.29 17.10 21.04
N LYS A 568 -32.29 17.03 21.94
CA LYS A 568 -32.08 18.04 23.00
C LYS A 568 -31.81 19.44 22.47
N LEU A 569 -31.21 19.56 21.28
CA LEU A 569 -31.00 20.83 20.60
C LEU A 569 -32.28 21.38 19.95
N GLY A 570 -33.38 20.61 19.96
CA GLY A 570 -34.65 21.00 19.35
C GLY A 570 -34.61 21.01 17.82
N ILE A 571 -33.65 20.32 17.20
CA ILE A 571 -33.53 20.25 15.75
C ILE A 571 -34.63 19.32 15.23
N LYS A 572 -35.59 19.87 14.49
CA LYS A 572 -36.73 19.10 13.96
C LYS A 572 -36.41 18.38 12.66
N ASP A 573 -35.59 18.98 11.80
CA ASP A 573 -35.18 18.40 10.52
C ASP A 573 -33.88 19.06 10.02
N PHE A 574 -33.20 18.39 9.08
CA PHE A 574 -32.10 18.98 8.32
C PHE A 574 -32.63 19.64 7.05
N THR A 575 -32.08 20.81 6.73
CA THR A 575 -32.32 21.44 5.42
C THR A 575 -31.81 20.53 4.29
N PRO A 576 -32.35 20.65 3.06
CA PRO A 576 -31.88 19.86 1.91
C PRO A 576 -30.36 19.97 1.69
N GLU A 577 -29.78 21.15 1.93
CA GLU A 577 -28.34 21.39 1.81
C GLU A 577 -27.54 20.66 2.90
N GLN A 578 -27.98 20.71 4.15
CA GLN A 578 -27.36 19.97 5.25
C GLN A 578 -27.43 18.45 5.02
N LYS A 579 -28.58 17.96 4.58
CA LYS A 579 -28.79 16.54 4.25
C LYS A 579 -27.91 16.10 3.08
N ALA A 580 -27.80 16.91 2.03
CA ALA A 580 -26.90 16.64 0.90
C ALA A 580 -25.44 16.60 1.34
N ARG A 581 -25.00 17.53 2.19
CA ARG A 581 -23.65 17.56 2.74
C ARG A 581 -23.37 16.35 3.64
N LEU A 582 -24.32 15.95 4.48
CA LEU A 582 -24.24 14.73 5.28
C LEU A 582 -24.01 13.49 4.40
N ASN A 583 -24.82 13.33 3.35
CA ASN A 583 -24.69 12.22 2.39
C ASN A 583 -23.33 12.24 1.68
N GLN A 584 -22.86 13.41 1.26
CA GLN A 584 -21.54 13.57 0.64
C GLN A 584 -20.42 13.16 1.60
N LYS A 585 -20.45 13.65 2.85
CA LYS A 585 -19.44 13.32 3.87
C LYS A 585 -19.44 11.85 4.23
N TYR A 586 -20.62 11.23 4.37
CA TYR A 586 -20.71 9.79 4.55
C TYR A 586 -20.05 9.02 3.40
N HIS A 587 -20.30 9.42 2.15
CA HIS A 587 -19.67 8.77 0.99
C HIS A 587 -18.14 8.96 0.96
N GLU A 588 -17.66 10.16 1.30
CA GLU A 588 -16.24 10.45 1.45
C GLU A 588 -15.59 9.54 2.51
N TYR A 589 -16.24 9.38 3.67
CA TYR A 589 -15.75 8.55 4.77
C TYR A 589 -15.90 7.05 4.54
N MET A 590 -16.81 6.63 3.68
CA MET A 590 -16.88 5.25 3.20
C MET A 590 -15.79 4.93 2.16
N THR A 591 -15.17 5.94 1.55
CA THR A 591 -14.15 5.74 0.51
C THR A 591 -12.78 5.53 1.15
N PRO A 592 -12.15 4.34 1.01
CA PRO A 592 -10.85 4.06 1.65
C PRO A 592 -9.73 5.00 1.20
N ILE A 593 -8.74 5.21 2.07
CA ILE A 593 -7.53 5.95 1.72
C ILE A 593 -6.63 5.05 0.86
N LYS A 594 -6.24 5.53 -0.32
CA LYS A 594 -5.41 4.76 -1.28
C LYS A 594 -4.00 5.32 -1.44
N SER A 595 -3.77 6.57 -1.06
CA SER A 595 -2.47 7.20 -1.16
C SER A 595 -1.53 6.62 -0.12
N LYS A 596 -0.43 6.00 -0.56
CA LYS A 596 0.59 5.46 0.34
C LYS A 596 1.19 6.53 1.25
N ASP A 597 1.30 7.75 0.75
CA ASP A 597 1.83 8.87 1.53
C ASP A 597 0.88 9.28 2.66
N GLU A 598 -0.43 9.33 2.38
CA GLU A 598 -1.46 9.63 3.37
C GLU A 598 -1.52 8.53 4.44
N ILE A 599 -1.52 7.26 4.00
CA ILE A 599 -1.50 6.09 4.89
C ILE A 599 -0.28 6.13 5.82
N ASN A 600 0.91 6.36 5.27
CA ASN A 600 2.14 6.42 6.05
C ASN A 600 2.12 7.60 7.05
N LYS A 601 1.61 8.77 6.66
CA LYS A 601 1.43 9.91 7.57
C LYS A 601 0.52 9.55 8.74
N ILE A 602 -0.64 8.95 8.48
CA ILE A 602 -1.60 8.55 9.52
C ILE A 602 -1.00 7.47 10.44
N ASN A 603 -0.33 6.47 9.87
CA ASN A 603 0.37 5.45 10.66
C ASN A 603 1.42 6.08 11.58
N ASN A 604 2.22 7.02 11.08
CA ASN A 604 3.20 7.73 11.90
C ASN A 604 2.53 8.56 13.01
N MET A 605 1.42 9.24 12.71
CA MET A 605 0.65 9.97 13.72
C MET A 605 0.13 9.04 14.84
N LEU A 606 -0.32 7.83 14.51
CA LEU A 606 -0.73 6.82 15.50
C LEU A 606 0.46 6.32 16.34
N VAL A 607 1.58 6.00 15.71
CA VAL A 607 2.81 5.58 16.40
C VAL A 607 3.28 6.67 17.35
N ASP A 608 3.28 7.93 16.91
CA ASP A 608 3.70 9.07 17.73
C ASP A 608 2.70 9.37 18.85
N TYR A 609 1.40 9.19 18.61
CA TYR A 609 0.36 9.28 19.64
C TYR A 609 0.58 8.27 20.76
N VAL A 610 0.80 7.00 20.41
CA VAL A 610 1.06 5.92 21.39
C VAL A 610 2.36 6.16 22.14
N THR A 611 3.43 6.55 21.44
CA THR A 611 4.75 6.79 22.07
C THR A 611 4.69 7.94 23.09
N ASN A 612 3.89 8.97 22.80
CA ASN A 612 3.76 10.16 23.63
C ASN A 612 2.40 10.23 24.35
N PHE A 613 1.80 9.08 24.65
CA PHE A 613 0.46 9.02 25.23
C PHE A 613 0.38 9.84 26.53
N ASP A 614 -0.56 10.78 26.59
CA ASP A 614 -0.81 11.65 27.73
C ASP A 614 -2.25 11.48 28.20
N GLU A 615 -2.44 10.80 29.32
CA GLU A 615 -3.76 10.53 29.90
C GLU A 615 -4.53 11.83 30.21
N ASN A 616 -3.85 12.94 30.49
CA ASN A 616 -4.52 14.21 30.76
C ASN A 616 -5.17 14.84 29.51
N LYS A 617 -4.81 14.35 28.32
CA LYS A 617 -5.36 14.78 27.04
C LYS A 617 -6.27 13.74 26.40
N ALA A 618 -6.47 12.59 27.06
CA ALA A 618 -7.35 11.54 26.58
C ALA A 618 -8.83 11.92 26.71
N ILE A 619 -9.68 11.34 25.86
CA ILE A 619 -11.12 11.60 25.81
C ILE A 619 -11.82 11.06 27.06
N TYR A 620 -11.44 9.86 27.48
CA TYR A 620 -12.08 9.16 28.59
C TYR A 620 -11.61 9.71 29.93
N GLN A 621 -12.45 9.50 30.94
CA GLN A 621 -12.11 9.87 32.31
C GLN A 621 -10.79 9.22 32.74
N LYS A 622 -10.03 9.95 33.56
CA LYS A 622 -8.80 9.45 34.16
C LYS A 622 -9.07 8.15 34.90
N GLY A 623 -8.29 7.10 34.63
CA GLY A 623 -8.53 5.77 35.17
C GLY A 623 -9.62 4.97 34.45
N SER A 624 -9.84 5.18 33.15
CA SER A 624 -10.56 4.19 32.32
C SER A 624 -9.62 3.04 31.90
N GLU A 625 -10.18 1.86 31.66
CA GLU A 625 -9.41 0.68 31.26
C GLU A 625 -8.64 0.92 29.94
N LEU A 626 -9.27 1.58 28.97
CA LEU A 626 -8.65 1.94 27.69
C LEU A 626 -7.50 2.94 27.86
N ASN A 627 -7.64 3.94 28.74
CA ASN A 627 -6.54 4.84 29.06
C ASN A 627 -5.41 4.11 29.78
N ALA A 628 -5.72 3.12 30.63
CA ALA A 628 -4.72 2.30 31.29
C ALA A 628 -3.95 1.41 30.31
N LEU A 629 -4.61 0.82 29.32
CA LEU A 629 -3.96 0.09 28.23
C LEU A 629 -3.08 1.01 27.37
N GLY A 630 -3.54 2.22 27.06
CA GLY A 630 -2.72 3.23 26.37
C GLY A 630 -1.45 3.61 27.16
N ARG A 631 -1.58 3.85 28.47
CA ARG A 631 -0.45 4.10 29.38
C ARG A 631 0.50 2.92 29.46
N LEU A 632 -0.03 1.70 29.56
CA LEU A 632 0.76 0.47 29.62
C LEU A 632 1.58 0.29 28.35
N LEU A 633 0.97 0.44 27.18
CA LEU A 633 1.65 0.33 25.89
C LEU A 633 2.76 1.39 25.77
N ALA A 634 2.48 2.64 26.14
CA ALA A 634 3.47 3.72 26.12
C ALA A 634 4.63 3.46 27.10
N ALA A 635 4.36 2.96 28.30
CA ALA A 635 5.37 2.61 29.29
C ALA A 635 6.25 1.44 28.80
N ASN A 636 5.64 0.39 28.24
CA ASN A 636 6.37 -0.74 27.69
C ASN A 636 7.26 -0.32 26.50
N ILE A 637 6.75 0.52 25.60
CA ILE A 637 7.56 1.08 24.50
C ILE A 637 8.72 1.95 25.00
N LYS A 638 8.54 2.66 26.11
CA LYS A 638 9.59 3.48 26.70
C LYS A 638 10.71 2.60 27.29
N ASP A 639 10.35 1.48 27.90
CA ASP A 639 11.31 0.55 28.50
C ASP A 639 11.98 -0.36 27.46
N ASP A 640 11.25 -0.77 26.42
CA ASP A 640 11.77 -1.47 25.25
C ASP A 640 11.42 -0.73 23.94
N PRO A 641 12.36 0.11 23.44
CA PRO A 641 12.17 0.84 22.19
C PRO A 641 11.98 -0.05 20.94
N LEU A 642 12.29 -1.35 20.99
CA LEU A 642 12.00 -2.27 19.89
C LEU A 642 10.49 -2.42 19.67
N LEU A 643 9.70 -2.38 20.75
CA LEU A 643 8.24 -2.44 20.69
C LEU A 643 7.66 -1.30 19.86
N LYS A 644 8.29 -0.12 19.79
CA LYS A 644 7.85 0.95 18.88
C LYS A 644 7.88 0.50 17.41
N LYS A 645 8.95 -0.20 17.01
CA LYS A 645 9.10 -0.71 15.64
C LYS A 645 8.10 -1.83 15.37
N GLU A 646 7.85 -2.68 16.36
CA GLU A 646 6.86 -3.75 16.25
C GLU A 646 5.45 -3.20 16.12
N PHE A 647 5.07 -2.18 16.90
CA PHE A 647 3.77 -1.53 16.79
C PHE A 647 3.56 -0.94 15.39
N ALA A 648 4.56 -0.21 14.90
CA ALA A 648 4.53 0.35 13.55
C ALA A 648 4.45 -0.73 12.45
N ARG A 649 5.10 -1.87 12.69
CA ARG A 649 5.09 -3.04 11.81
C ARG A 649 3.70 -3.69 11.78
N GLU A 650 3.08 -3.89 12.93
CA GLU A 650 1.72 -4.45 13.04
C GLU A 650 0.67 -3.53 12.40
N LEU A 651 0.74 -2.21 12.63
CA LEU A 651 -0.12 -1.24 11.95
C LEU A 651 -0.04 -1.36 10.41
N LYS A 652 1.17 -1.55 9.89
CA LYS A 652 1.40 -1.65 8.44
C LYS A 652 0.99 -3.01 7.86
N TYR A 653 1.28 -4.12 8.54
CA TYR A 653 0.96 -5.45 8.03
C TYR A 653 -0.52 -5.81 8.15
N SER A 654 -1.21 -5.32 9.19
CA SER A 654 -2.67 -5.41 9.30
C SER A 654 -3.41 -4.60 8.23
N LYS A 655 -2.69 -3.69 7.53
CA LYS A 655 -3.29 -2.70 6.61
C LYS A 655 -4.41 -1.93 7.29
N PHE A 656 -4.22 -1.59 8.57
CA PHE A 656 -5.26 -1.07 9.42
C PHE A 656 -5.89 0.18 8.81
N VAL A 657 -5.10 1.21 8.50
CA VAL A 657 -5.58 2.48 7.92
C VAL A 657 -6.29 2.28 6.59
N GLU A 658 -5.79 1.38 5.74
CA GLU A 658 -6.40 1.05 4.45
C GLU A 658 -7.79 0.41 4.61
N ASN A 659 -7.94 -0.44 5.64
CA ASN A 659 -9.20 -1.13 5.93
C ASN A 659 -10.16 -0.29 6.79
N TYR A 660 -9.64 0.72 7.51
CA TYR A 660 -10.39 1.59 8.41
C TYR A 660 -11.30 2.62 7.70
N GLY A 661 -11.29 2.61 6.37
CA GLY A 661 -12.11 3.50 5.54
C GLY A 661 -11.52 4.90 5.38
N GLY A 662 -12.38 5.86 5.08
CA GLY A 662 -12.02 7.24 4.75
C GLY A 662 -12.04 8.21 5.94
N THR A 663 -12.57 7.76 7.08
CA THR A 663 -12.68 8.59 8.30
C THR A 663 -11.35 9.17 8.81
N PRO A 664 -10.16 8.54 8.63
CA PRO A 664 -8.89 9.10 9.09
C PRO A 664 -8.43 10.35 8.35
N ARG A 665 -9.04 10.72 7.21
CA ARG A 665 -8.66 11.93 6.45
C ARG A 665 -8.71 13.21 7.29
N ILE A 666 -9.56 13.23 8.31
CA ILE A 666 -9.65 14.34 9.28
C ILE A 666 -8.30 14.65 9.98
N LEU A 667 -7.43 13.64 10.14
CA LEU A 667 -6.10 13.81 10.72
C LEU A 667 -5.18 14.66 9.82
N LEU A 668 -5.41 14.63 8.52
CA LEU A 668 -4.64 15.31 7.50
C LEU A 668 -5.16 16.72 7.19
N ASP A 669 -6.29 17.12 7.77
CA ASP A 669 -6.86 18.46 7.56
C ASP A 669 -6.22 19.47 8.52
N ASP A 670 -5.63 20.53 7.96
CA ASP A 670 -4.97 21.61 8.71
C ASP A 670 -5.97 22.51 9.46
N ASN A 671 -7.25 22.50 9.08
CA ASN A 671 -8.29 23.29 9.74
C ASN A 671 -8.82 22.66 11.03
N ILE A 672 -8.51 21.38 11.25
CA ILE A 672 -8.94 20.61 12.42
C ILE A 672 -7.97 20.83 13.58
N SER A 673 -8.50 21.10 14.77
CA SER A 673 -7.71 21.25 15.99
C SER A 673 -6.98 19.98 16.39
N ASP A 674 -5.83 20.17 17.04
CA ASP A 674 -5.08 19.09 17.67
C ASP A 674 -5.95 18.27 18.61
N GLU A 675 -6.81 18.89 19.40
CA GLU A 675 -7.76 18.19 20.29
C GLU A 675 -8.60 17.15 19.55
N VAL A 676 -9.16 17.50 18.39
CA VAL A 676 -9.99 16.60 17.57
C VAL A 676 -9.12 15.51 16.94
N LYS A 677 -7.89 15.85 16.54
CA LYS A 677 -6.92 14.86 16.03
C LYS A 677 -6.53 13.86 17.11
N GLN A 678 -6.28 14.30 18.34
CA GLN A 678 -5.98 13.43 19.49
C GLN A 678 -7.15 12.47 19.76
N VAL A 679 -8.39 12.98 19.78
CA VAL A 679 -9.59 12.15 19.93
C VAL A 679 -9.66 11.09 18.82
N LYS A 680 -9.46 11.50 17.57
CA LYS A 680 -9.52 10.57 16.44
C LYS A 680 -8.43 9.49 16.53
N LEU A 681 -7.21 9.87 16.92
CA LEU A 681 -6.10 8.93 17.12
C LEU A 681 -6.39 7.94 18.25
N GLN A 682 -7.04 8.40 19.32
CA GLN A 682 -7.48 7.54 20.41
C GLN A 682 -8.50 6.50 19.95
N LEU A 683 -9.57 6.92 19.27
CA LEU A 683 -10.59 6.00 18.75
C LEU A 683 -9.98 4.97 17.80
N MET A 684 -9.07 5.42 16.93
CA MET A 684 -8.34 4.54 16.03
C MET A 684 -7.43 3.55 16.77
N LEU A 685 -6.77 3.95 17.86
CA LEU A 685 -5.97 3.05 18.68
C LEU A 685 -6.85 1.96 19.30
N GLU A 686 -8.03 2.32 19.81
CA GLU A 686 -8.95 1.39 20.46
C GLU A 686 -9.48 0.34 19.49
N ASP A 687 -9.90 0.78 18.31
CA ASP A 687 -10.30 -0.13 17.24
C ASP A 687 -9.14 -1.00 16.75
N PHE A 688 -7.93 -0.43 16.66
CA PHE A 688 -6.74 -1.18 16.26
C PHE A 688 -6.43 -2.29 17.26
N VAL A 689 -6.46 -1.98 18.57
CA VAL A 689 -6.24 -2.95 19.63
C VAL A 689 -7.30 -4.04 19.58
N THR A 690 -8.58 -3.66 19.47
CA THR A 690 -9.71 -4.61 19.43
C THR A 690 -9.64 -5.56 18.24
N LEU A 691 -9.28 -5.05 17.05
CA LEU A 691 -9.18 -5.85 15.82
C LEU A 691 -7.91 -6.72 15.75
N ASN A 692 -6.90 -6.42 16.57
CA ASN A 692 -5.61 -7.12 16.56
C ASN A 692 -5.26 -7.74 17.93
N THR A 693 -6.28 -7.97 18.77
CA THR A 693 -6.16 -8.76 20.00
C THR A 693 -5.49 -10.11 19.67
N GLY A 694 -4.53 -10.54 20.48
CA GLY A 694 -3.66 -11.69 20.21
C GLY A 694 -2.32 -11.31 19.56
N ARG A 695 -2.32 -10.38 18.59
CA ARG A 695 -1.06 -9.91 17.93
C ARG A 695 -0.32 -8.84 18.70
N LEU A 696 -1.04 -8.11 19.55
CA LEU A 696 -0.48 -7.05 20.38
C LEU A 696 -0.26 -7.49 21.82
N ASP A 697 -0.68 -8.70 22.20
CA ASP A 697 -0.67 -9.20 23.57
C ASP A 697 0.75 -9.18 24.17
N HIS A 698 1.77 -9.55 23.37
CA HIS A 698 3.16 -9.48 23.80
C HIS A 698 3.61 -8.05 24.12
N MET A 699 3.04 -7.04 23.46
CA MET A 699 3.37 -5.63 23.68
C MET A 699 2.80 -5.10 25.00
N PHE A 700 1.67 -5.64 25.45
CA PHE A 700 1.07 -5.32 26.75
C PHE A 700 1.73 -6.13 27.88
N CYS A 701 2.15 -7.35 27.58
CA CYS A 701 2.65 -8.32 28.57
C CYS A 701 4.18 -8.36 28.72
N SER A 702 4.92 -7.57 27.95
CA SER A 702 6.39 -7.59 27.87
C SER A 702 7.12 -7.16 29.14
N ASN A 703 6.45 -6.45 30.07
CA ASN A 703 7.07 -5.94 31.29
C ASN A 703 6.15 -6.09 32.50
N ALA A 704 6.44 -7.09 33.33
CA ALA A 704 5.70 -7.39 34.55
C ALA A 704 5.65 -6.20 35.53
N LYS A 705 6.69 -5.37 35.61
CA LYS A 705 6.71 -4.20 36.51
C LYS A 705 5.70 -3.14 36.08
N ASN A 706 5.60 -2.88 34.78
CA ASN A 706 4.63 -1.92 34.26
C ASN A 706 3.20 -2.45 34.42
N LEU A 707 3.00 -3.76 34.23
CA LEU A 707 1.71 -4.40 34.46
C LEU A 707 1.28 -4.28 35.94
N ASP A 708 2.21 -4.54 36.87
CA ASP A 708 2.02 -4.38 38.32
C ASP A 708 1.71 -2.92 38.72
N LEU A 709 2.39 -1.96 38.10
CA LEU A 709 2.29 -0.55 38.48
C LEU A 709 1.07 0.14 37.87
N ILE A 710 0.66 -0.23 36.66
CA ILE A 710 -0.36 0.48 35.87
C ILE A 710 -1.73 -0.21 35.93
N ILE A 711 -1.77 -1.55 35.97
CA ILE A 711 -3.03 -2.31 35.83
C ILE A 711 -3.47 -2.95 37.15
N ARG A 712 -2.56 -3.53 37.94
CA ARG A 712 -2.89 -4.40 39.08
C ARG A 712 -3.91 -3.86 40.07
N TYR A 713 -3.76 -2.58 40.45
CA TYR A 713 -4.60 -1.98 41.49
C TYR A 713 -5.92 -1.43 40.94
N ASP A 714 -5.87 -0.86 39.74
CA ASP A 714 -7.03 -0.19 39.14
C ASP A 714 -7.95 -1.17 38.37
N PHE A 715 -7.39 -2.26 37.80
CA PHE A 715 -8.11 -3.24 36.97
C PHE A 715 -7.66 -4.69 37.25
N PRO A 716 -8.05 -5.27 38.40
CA PRO A 716 -7.56 -6.57 38.84
C PRO A 716 -7.95 -7.74 37.91
N GLN A 717 -9.10 -7.66 37.23
CA GLN A 717 -9.51 -8.68 36.27
C GLN A 717 -8.63 -8.66 35.01
N LEU A 718 -8.44 -7.49 34.41
CA LEU A 718 -7.55 -7.30 33.27
C LEU A 718 -6.10 -7.67 33.63
N TYR A 719 -5.64 -7.29 34.82
CA TYR A 719 -4.32 -7.67 35.32
C TYR A 719 -4.11 -9.18 35.33
N ASN A 720 -5.08 -9.96 35.81
CA ASN A 720 -4.97 -11.41 35.85
C ASN A 720 -4.89 -12.03 34.45
N ILE A 721 -5.66 -11.49 33.50
CA ILE A 721 -5.63 -11.92 32.09
C ILE A 721 -4.26 -11.63 31.46
N LEU A 722 -3.77 -10.40 31.56
CA LEU A 722 -2.48 -10.02 30.98
C LEU A 722 -1.31 -10.70 31.69
N LYS A 723 -1.42 -10.96 33.00
CA LYS A 723 -0.42 -11.71 33.76
C LYS A 723 -0.34 -13.17 33.30
N SER A 724 -1.48 -13.85 33.13
CA SER A 724 -1.47 -15.23 32.65
C SER A 724 -0.84 -15.32 31.25
N GLN A 725 -1.19 -14.40 30.36
CA GLN A 725 -0.58 -14.30 29.03
C GLN A 725 0.93 -14.03 29.09
N SER A 726 1.38 -13.14 29.97
CA SER A 726 2.81 -12.86 30.18
C SER A 726 3.60 -14.11 30.61
N ILE A 727 3.02 -14.93 31.50
CA ILE A 727 3.60 -16.20 31.95
C ILE A 727 3.65 -17.21 30.80
N GLU A 728 2.56 -17.37 30.05
CA GLU A 728 2.47 -18.28 28.90
C GLU A 728 3.50 -17.93 27.81
N MET A 729 3.75 -16.64 27.60
CA MET A 729 4.71 -16.14 26.62
C MET A 729 6.17 -16.14 27.12
N GLY A 730 6.42 -16.52 28.38
CA GLY A 730 7.76 -16.60 28.94
C GLY A 730 8.43 -15.25 29.20
N PHE A 731 7.67 -14.14 29.22
CA PHE A 731 8.20 -12.80 29.51
C PHE A 731 8.60 -12.58 30.98
N GLY A 732 8.38 -13.59 31.82
CA GLY A 732 8.80 -13.63 33.21
C GLY A 732 7.83 -12.87 34.11
N TYR A 733 7.38 -13.56 35.15
CA TYR A 733 6.58 -13.04 36.25
C TYR A 733 7.05 -13.63 37.58
#